data_AF-A0A1Y2H5W7-F1
#
_entry.id   AF-A0A1Y2H5W7-F1
#
_cell.length_a   1.000
_cell.length_b   1.000
_cell.length_c   1.000
_cell.angle_alpha   90.00
_cell.angle_beta   90.00
_cell.angle_gamma   90.00
#
_symmetry.space_group_name_H-M   'P 1'
#
loop_
_entity.id
_entity.type
_entity.pdbx_description
1 polymer ?
#
loop_
_entity_poly.entity_id
_entity_poly.type
_entity_poly.pdbx_seq_one_letter_code
_entity_poly.pdbx_strand_id
1 'polypeptide(L)'
;MDKGGSSGDDDEELDLPSATGMSNPDRAVQLLGFGMPPRSRKRHALSARFSTFASAARSRVLNGYIAIDTPNTTVLAHTLVQPRALPVSAMDTYLAGLVDEFAGSTDRLIKVLSIIAAGSPLESVSGSIIAQKYQDASLDRHAMVKSAMRWAMRPMVVVQELDAHGAYRAVWEKLFKQLTSEEQALAADSSLVLMVGVEMDHYPDALFADSQDYDAHTTMFRVRERIALVHLNRSVITSATPGIALPDPHLMSLVSNLSPPAPRPVARLYQFTPLTGPRLSNREDAMDTGSQSASESATSTDDDDDDDDFDIAAQVHLPHVNSAQAAESTSGITLDLASPLSATELMAALPPLPQAPLPPRPANLALPTPLQDHFDRRTTWKLARYCDGRLAVQQASRRVLANQFVPPRALNPSTLDSYLATLKAQPLFRSFSPAVIQPLLKNGFGQWMSHADLRAMVSKSLKKSALDAIHYSIIRPAYIVAIVDRTVRPDMWDAVVANVDRVDVPESAQLALLLSVECRGLEEPTAGTPVLPMEKRKFTLRERVAIVTRQIVSRRGRRQAQSSGANRPDQPSADEDADAPFDDRDPATATSLSDSEPDSAAPSIARHSNTPPALADSQHQCINLLALPLALTGPIPASRLMHRYRSGQLQVSPHATVLADQLATMRNFTTSVTNDYIQIAHTVTEGKSTREIFTYAIKRGPMQPFTMDLIMDAMEVGRNREHRRTFRKTVVYCMVRPLFVVGGDLDREQYAQVYEELVAEAVARGTVAYGSSIPKEARLVRLLGLEMCGFEYPHAEDALPAWEDRRFVIRERYALVV
;
A
#
# COMPACT_ATOMS: atom_id res chain seq x y z
N MET A 1 6.13 75.88 44.91
CA MET A 1 6.33 77.08 44.06
C MET A 1 5.35 77.01 42.92
N ASP A 2 4.73 78.15 42.66
CA ASP A 2 3.36 78.34 42.16
C ASP A 2 3.14 78.21 40.65
N LYS A 3 1.84 78.29 40.32
CA LYS A 3 1.15 78.67 39.06
C LYS A 3 0.74 77.47 38.20
N GLY A 4 -0.54 77.14 38.00
CA GLY A 4 -1.72 77.99 37.65
C GLY A 4 -1.96 77.79 36.14
N GLY A 5 -3.12 77.54 35.56
CA GLY A 5 -4.55 77.62 35.91
C GLY A 5 -5.29 78.04 34.61
N SER A 6 -6.45 77.44 34.30
CA SER A 6 -7.52 77.89 33.36
C SER A 6 -8.22 76.65 32.78
N SER A 7 -9.41 76.22 33.23
CA SER A 7 -10.78 76.81 33.20
C SER A 7 -11.48 76.62 31.85
N GLY A 8 -12.62 75.92 31.88
CA GLY A 8 -13.53 75.74 30.75
C GLY A 8 -14.59 74.70 31.09
N ASP A 9 -15.61 75.18 31.80
CA ASP A 9 -16.81 74.46 32.26
C ASP A 9 -17.72 74.01 31.12
N ASP A 10 -18.58 73.02 31.42
CA ASP A 10 -20.04 73.03 31.21
C ASP A 10 -20.59 71.62 30.87
N ASP A 11 -21.11 70.98 31.93
CA ASP A 11 -22.43 70.36 32.06
C ASP A 11 -23.11 69.70 30.83
N GLU A 12 -23.44 68.41 30.96
CA GLU A 12 -24.84 67.97 31.03
C GLU A 12 -24.96 66.45 31.33
N GLU A 13 -25.45 66.19 32.55
CA GLU A 13 -26.55 65.29 32.88
C GLU A 13 -26.43 63.77 32.62
N LEU A 14 -26.07 63.08 33.70
CA LEU A 14 -26.20 61.63 33.91
C LEU A 14 -27.57 61.32 34.54
N ASP A 15 -28.41 60.58 33.82
CA ASP A 15 -29.55 59.87 34.39
C ASP A 15 -29.13 58.48 34.91
N LEU A 16 -29.25 58.29 36.22
CA LEU A 16 -29.43 56.98 36.86
C LEU A 16 -30.93 56.82 37.18
N PRO A 17 -31.46 55.58 37.16
CA PRO A 17 -31.70 55.01 38.47
C PRO A 17 -31.32 53.52 38.60
N SER A 18 -30.57 53.31 39.68
CA SER A 18 -30.55 52.17 40.59
C SER A 18 -31.75 51.21 40.57
N ALA A 19 -31.50 49.90 40.67
CA ALA A 19 -31.70 49.16 41.93
C ALA A 19 -31.36 47.65 41.81
N THR A 20 -30.52 47.20 42.75
CA THR A 20 -30.60 45.95 43.53
C THR A 20 -30.79 44.59 42.81
N GLY A 21 -29.79 43.72 42.94
CA GLY A 21 -29.96 42.28 42.72
C GLY A 21 -28.72 41.49 43.12
N MET A 22 -28.76 40.90 44.33
CA MET A 22 -27.76 39.95 44.83
C MET A 22 -27.45 38.83 43.82
N SER A 23 -26.17 38.60 43.51
CA SER A 23 -25.65 37.34 42.92
C SER A 23 -24.14 37.49 42.72
N ASN A 24 -23.24 36.53 42.88
CA ASN A 24 -23.18 35.18 43.45
C ASN A 24 -21.67 34.88 43.33
N PRO A 25 -20.93 34.43 44.36
CA PRO A 25 -19.49 34.21 44.28
C PRO A 25 -19.21 32.84 43.66
N ASP A 26 -19.61 32.63 42.40
CA ASP A 26 -19.41 31.38 41.65
C ASP A 26 -18.94 31.66 40.22
N ARG A 27 -17.97 32.57 40.08
CA ARG A 27 -17.36 32.90 38.79
C ARG A 27 -15.83 32.84 38.84
N ALA A 28 -15.32 31.69 39.27
CA ALA A 28 -13.97 31.24 38.98
C ALA A 28 -14.02 29.73 38.72
N VAL A 29 -13.34 29.27 37.66
CA VAL A 29 -13.33 27.91 37.09
C VAL A 29 -14.45 27.59 36.08
N GLN A 30 -14.36 28.22 34.89
CA GLN A 30 -14.86 27.65 33.63
C GLN A 30 -13.68 27.43 32.68
N LEU A 31 -12.88 26.40 32.99
CA LEU A 31 -11.95 25.75 32.07
C LEU A 31 -12.04 24.25 32.41
N LEU A 32 -12.16 23.40 31.38
CA LEU A 32 -12.38 21.94 31.39
C LEU A 32 -13.84 21.47 31.17
N GLY A 33 -14.32 21.69 29.95
CA GLY A 33 -15.38 20.88 29.35
C GLY A 33 -14.79 19.68 28.58
N PHE A 34 -14.16 18.73 29.27
CA PHE A 34 -13.82 17.41 28.71
C PHE A 34 -14.69 16.37 29.41
N GLY A 35 -15.71 15.86 28.73
CA GLY A 35 -16.55 14.83 29.33
C GLY A 35 -17.89 14.62 28.64
N MET A 36 -17.90 14.31 27.35
CA MET A 36 -18.96 13.44 26.81
C MET A 36 -18.36 12.48 25.78
N PRO A 37 -18.74 11.18 25.80
CA PRO A 37 -18.39 10.23 24.76
C PRO A 37 -19.25 10.54 23.52
N PRO A 38 -18.67 10.77 22.33
CA PRO A 38 -19.48 10.88 21.13
C PRO A 38 -19.95 9.50 20.68
N ARG A 39 -21.25 9.39 20.41
CA ARG A 39 -21.91 8.29 19.68
C ARG A 39 -21.54 8.31 18.20
N SER A 40 -20.26 8.24 17.87
CA SER A 40 -19.79 8.30 16.50
C SER A 40 -20.10 6.97 15.78
N ARG A 41 -21.27 6.89 15.14
CA ARG A 41 -21.57 5.88 14.10
C ARG A 41 -20.68 6.02 12.85
N LYS A 42 -19.81 7.04 12.78
CA LYS A 42 -18.87 7.21 11.68
C LYS A 42 -17.71 6.25 11.89
N ARG A 43 -17.45 5.40 10.89
CA ARG A 43 -16.22 4.60 10.84
C ARG A 43 -15.01 5.52 10.86
N HIS A 44 -14.00 5.15 11.65
CA HIS A 44 -12.73 5.85 11.64
C HIS A 44 -12.14 5.81 10.22
N ALA A 45 -11.44 6.86 9.80
CA ALA A 45 -10.80 6.88 8.50
C ALA A 45 -9.62 7.83 8.54
N LEU A 46 -8.48 7.41 8.00
CA LEU A 46 -7.38 8.32 7.79
C LEU A 46 -7.67 9.21 6.59
N SER A 47 -7.61 10.53 6.79
CA SER A 47 -7.57 11.45 5.66
C SER A 47 -6.37 11.12 4.76
N ALA A 48 -6.46 11.48 3.48
CA ALA A 48 -5.38 11.22 2.52
C ALA A 48 -4.03 11.80 2.98
N ARG A 49 -4.04 12.91 3.73
CA ARG A 49 -2.82 13.52 4.29
C ARG A 49 -2.22 12.66 5.41
N PHE A 50 -3.03 12.23 6.37
CA PHE A 50 -2.56 11.36 7.46
C PHE A 50 -2.07 9.99 6.95
N SER A 51 -2.63 9.50 5.85
CA SER A 51 -2.19 8.24 5.21
C SER A 51 -0.72 8.26 4.78
N THR A 52 -0.14 9.43 4.50
CA THR A 52 1.27 9.56 4.12
C THR A 52 2.24 9.35 5.29
N PHE A 53 1.75 9.47 6.53
CA PHE A 53 2.51 9.22 7.74
C PHE A 53 2.32 7.79 8.27
N ALA A 54 1.27 7.09 7.84
CA ALA A 54 1.09 5.68 8.13
C ALA A 54 2.14 4.84 7.39
N SER A 55 2.66 3.81 8.07
CA SER A 55 3.48 2.81 7.39
C SER A 55 2.60 2.00 6.44
N ALA A 56 3.13 1.59 5.28
CA ALA A 56 2.36 0.81 4.31
C ALA A 56 1.86 -0.55 4.85
N ALA A 57 2.43 -1.05 5.95
CA ALA A 57 2.10 -2.34 6.52
C ALA A 57 0.93 -2.27 7.52
N ARG A 58 0.87 -1.25 8.39
CA ARG A 58 -0.20 -1.09 9.41
C ARG A 58 -0.39 0.39 9.77
N SER A 59 -1.66 0.82 9.79
CA SER A 59 -2.12 2.18 10.10
C SER A 59 -2.99 2.19 11.36
N ARG A 60 -3.04 3.32 12.09
CA ARG A 60 -3.88 3.57 13.29
C ARG A 60 -5.33 3.18 13.09
N VAL A 61 -5.83 3.29 11.86
CA VAL A 61 -7.16 2.87 11.47
C VAL A 61 -7.06 1.79 10.39
N LEU A 62 -7.75 0.67 10.60
CA LEU A 62 -7.87 -0.43 9.66
C LEU A 62 -9.35 -0.80 9.48
N ASN A 63 -9.84 -0.82 8.24
CA ASN A 63 -11.23 -1.19 7.90
C ASN A 63 -12.35 -0.37 8.60
N GLY A 64 -12.03 0.82 9.12
CA GLY A 64 -12.98 1.63 9.85
C GLY A 64 -12.85 1.59 11.38
N TYR A 65 -11.96 0.73 11.89
CA TYR A 65 -11.75 0.50 13.31
C TYR A 65 -10.35 0.96 13.73
N ILE A 66 -10.18 1.28 15.01
CA ILE A 66 -8.83 1.48 15.56
C ILE A 66 -8.07 0.15 15.43
N ALA A 67 -6.85 0.22 14.93
CA ALA A 67 -5.98 -0.94 14.84
C ALA A 67 -5.11 -1.04 16.11
N ILE A 68 -4.91 -2.28 16.57
CA ILE A 68 -3.92 -2.63 17.57
C ILE A 68 -2.75 -3.40 16.93
N ASP A 69 -1.71 -3.62 17.72
CA ASP A 69 -0.50 -4.36 17.42
C ASP A 69 -0.75 -5.81 17.04
N THR A 70 -1.70 -6.47 17.72
CA THR A 70 -2.07 -7.84 17.41
C THR A 70 -2.71 -7.94 16.02
N PRO A 71 -2.16 -8.73 15.06
CA PRO A 71 -2.81 -8.95 13.78
C PRO A 71 -4.17 -9.65 13.93
N ASN A 72 -5.04 -9.46 12.95
CA ASN A 72 -6.34 -10.16 12.85
C ASN A 72 -7.32 -9.88 14.01
N THR A 73 -7.14 -8.78 14.73
CA THR A 73 -8.07 -8.31 15.74
C THR A 73 -8.93 -7.17 15.21
N THR A 74 -10.14 -7.05 15.74
CA THR A 74 -11.02 -5.90 15.48
C THR A 74 -11.38 -5.23 16.81
N VAL A 75 -11.03 -3.94 16.96
CA VAL A 75 -11.52 -3.12 18.08
C VAL A 75 -12.98 -2.77 17.81
N LEU A 76 -13.91 -3.45 18.47
CA LEU A 76 -15.35 -3.27 18.28
C LEU A 76 -15.84 -1.94 18.87
N ALA A 77 -15.37 -1.63 20.08
CA ALA A 77 -15.64 -0.38 20.78
C ALA A 77 -14.45 -0.02 21.66
N HIS A 78 -14.28 1.28 21.94
CA HIS A 78 -13.23 1.75 22.84
C HIS A 78 -13.66 3.02 23.57
N THR A 79 -12.99 3.30 24.69
CA THR A 79 -13.14 4.53 25.44
C THR A 79 -11.77 5.06 25.84
N LEU A 80 -11.63 6.38 25.91
CA LEU A 80 -10.43 7.04 26.37
C LEU A 80 -10.36 6.98 27.90
N VAL A 81 -9.20 6.64 28.44
CA VAL A 81 -8.93 6.70 29.88
C VAL A 81 -8.62 8.15 30.26
N GLN A 82 -9.13 8.60 31.40
CA GLN A 82 -8.80 9.94 31.89
C GLN A 82 -7.29 10.07 32.11
N PRO A 83 -6.66 11.19 31.69
CA PRO A 83 -5.25 11.42 31.96
C PRO A 83 -4.93 11.26 33.44
N ARG A 84 -3.90 10.47 33.73
CA ARG A 84 -3.45 10.20 35.11
C ARG A 84 -1.93 10.19 35.17
N ALA A 85 -1.39 10.47 36.36
CA ALA A 85 0.02 10.30 36.62
C ALA A 85 0.36 8.80 36.57
N LEU A 86 1.40 8.45 35.80
CA LEU A 86 1.93 7.09 35.75
C LEU A 86 3.29 7.05 36.44
N PRO A 87 3.60 5.99 37.21
CA PRO A 87 4.95 5.73 37.66
C PRO A 87 5.91 5.64 36.46
N VAL A 88 7.16 6.06 36.64
CA VAL A 88 8.20 6.02 35.59
C VAL A 88 8.34 4.61 35.01
N SER A 89 8.32 3.57 35.85
CA SER A 89 8.38 2.17 35.43
C SER A 89 7.24 1.74 34.49
N ALA A 90 6.02 2.26 34.71
CA ALA A 90 4.88 2.00 33.84
C ALA A 90 5.06 2.71 32.49
N MET A 91 5.57 3.94 32.51
CA MET A 91 5.88 4.68 31.28
C MET A 91 6.99 4.00 30.47
N ASP A 92 8.04 3.52 31.13
CA ASP A 92 9.13 2.77 30.48
C ASP A 92 8.60 1.49 29.84
N THR A 93 7.64 0.82 30.50
CA THR A 93 6.95 -0.35 29.94
C THR A 93 6.15 0.01 28.69
N TYR A 94 5.43 1.14 28.71
CA TYR A 94 4.69 1.63 27.53
C TYR A 94 5.63 1.96 26.38
N LEU A 95 6.76 2.60 26.67
CA LEU A 95 7.79 2.93 25.69
C LEU A 95 8.41 1.68 25.08
N ALA A 96 8.77 0.68 25.89
CA ALA A 96 9.31 -0.58 25.43
C ALA A 96 8.32 -1.30 24.50
N GLY A 97 7.05 -1.46 24.91
CA GLY A 97 6.02 -2.07 24.07
C GLY A 97 5.80 -1.34 22.74
N LEU A 98 5.76 0.00 22.76
CA LEU A 98 5.68 0.81 21.55
C LEU A 98 6.93 0.69 20.66
N VAL A 99 8.13 0.48 21.20
CA VAL A 99 9.33 0.34 20.39
C VAL A 99 9.47 -1.06 19.81
N ASP A 100 9.20 -2.09 20.62
CA ASP A 100 9.41 -3.51 20.29
C ASP A 100 8.46 -4.02 19.21
N GLU A 101 7.17 -3.70 19.32
CA GLU A 101 6.17 -4.09 18.33
C GLU A 101 6.52 -3.53 16.94
N PHE A 102 7.16 -2.36 16.93
CA PHE A 102 7.48 -1.63 15.72
C PHE A 102 8.96 -1.78 15.34
N ALA A 103 9.44 -3.03 15.28
CA ALA A 103 10.78 -3.43 14.86
C ALA A 103 11.24 -2.79 13.52
N GLY A 104 11.85 -1.61 13.60
CA GLY A 104 12.13 -0.72 12.46
C GLY A 104 11.99 0.76 12.77
N SER A 105 11.57 1.13 13.97
CA SER A 105 11.70 2.50 14.48
C SER A 105 13.18 2.92 14.47
N THR A 106 13.50 3.96 13.69
CA THR A 106 14.82 4.61 13.68
C THR A 106 15.09 5.27 15.02
N ASP A 107 16.35 5.47 15.42
CA ASP A 107 16.73 6.18 16.65
C ASP A 107 16.02 7.53 16.82
N ARG A 108 15.84 8.26 15.71
CA ARG A 108 15.06 9.49 15.69
C ARG A 108 13.62 9.31 16.17
N LEU A 109 12.93 8.26 15.72
CA LEU A 109 11.56 7.97 16.14
C LEU A 109 11.53 7.62 17.63
N ILE A 110 12.48 6.81 18.09
CA ILE A 110 12.58 6.42 19.50
C ILE A 110 12.78 7.66 20.38
N LYS A 111 13.75 8.53 20.03
CA LYS A 111 13.99 9.80 20.75
C LYS A 111 12.75 10.70 20.78
N VAL A 112 12.04 10.85 19.65
CA VAL A 112 10.80 11.64 19.61
C VAL A 112 9.72 11.04 20.51
N LEU A 113 9.59 9.71 20.55
CA LEU A 113 8.65 9.05 21.46
C LEU A 113 9.03 9.31 22.93
N SER A 114 10.31 9.20 23.29
CA SER A 114 10.80 9.51 24.63
C SER A 114 10.51 10.96 25.04
N ILE A 115 10.67 11.92 24.12
CA ILE A 115 10.33 13.33 24.38
C ILE A 115 8.83 13.51 24.65
N ILE A 116 7.97 12.83 23.89
CA ILE A 116 6.51 12.87 24.10
C ILE A 116 6.16 12.23 25.44
N ALA A 117 6.73 11.07 25.75
CA ALA A 117 6.47 10.33 26.99
C ALA A 117 6.99 11.05 28.25
N ALA A 118 8.04 11.86 28.13
CA ALA A 118 8.54 12.69 29.22
C ALA A 118 7.51 13.75 29.69
N GLY A 119 6.52 14.10 28.84
CA GLY A 119 5.38 14.92 29.25
C GLY A 119 4.35 14.18 30.13
N SER A 120 4.49 12.85 30.33
CA SER A 120 3.46 12.02 30.99
C SER A 120 2.12 12.02 30.21
N PRO A 121 1.11 11.17 30.51
CA PRO A 121 -0.20 11.27 29.87
C PRO A 121 -0.96 12.56 30.21
N LEU A 122 -0.49 13.28 31.24
CA LEU A 122 -1.05 14.53 31.75
C LEU A 122 -0.71 15.74 30.88
N GLU A 123 0.48 15.78 30.28
CA GLU A 123 0.93 16.90 29.45
C GLU A 123 0.95 16.51 27.98
N SER A 124 0.60 17.46 27.13
CA SER A 124 0.75 17.31 25.70
C SER A 124 1.92 18.12 25.21
N VAL A 125 2.68 17.55 24.29
CA VAL A 125 3.92 18.12 23.79
C VAL A 125 3.70 18.63 22.36
N SER A 126 3.94 19.93 22.15
CA SER A 126 3.82 20.51 20.81
C SER A 126 4.94 20.04 19.89
N GLY A 127 4.69 20.03 18.58
CA GLY A 127 5.73 19.80 17.58
C GLY A 127 6.97 20.70 17.75
N SER A 128 6.75 21.92 18.22
CA SER A 128 7.79 22.91 18.55
C SER A 128 8.68 22.46 19.70
N ILE A 129 8.06 21.98 20.79
CA ILE A 129 8.78 21.51 21.98
C ILE A 129 9.55 20.23 21.65
N ILE A 130 8.98 19.34 20.83
CA ILE A 130 9.69 18.15 20.36
C ILE A 130 10.97 18.55 19.61
N ALA A 131 10.88 19.50 18.69
CA ALA A 131 12.04 19.97 17.94
C ALA A 131 13.09 20.64 18.85
N GLN A 132 12.67 21.47 19.80
CA GLN A 132 13.56 22.14 20.75
C GLN A 132 14.31 21.13 21.64
N LYS A 133 13.62 20.11 22.14
CA LYS A 133 14.20 19.09 23.04
C LYS A 133 15.08 18.06 22.32
N TYR A 134 15.00 17.95 20.99
CA TYR A 134 15.77 16.95 20.24
C TYR A 134 17.27 17.31 20.10
N GLN A 135 17.68 18.56 20.38
CA GLN A 135 19.07 19.05 20.49
C GLN A 135 19.99 18.91 19.25
N ASP A 136 19.50 18.36 18.13
CA ASP A 136 20.28 18.23 16.89
C ASP A 136 20.02 19.42 15.95
N ALA A 137 20.97 20.35 15.87
CA ALA A 137 20.89 21.58 15.07
C ALA A 137 20.79 21.32 13.56
N SER A 138 21.12 20.10 13.09
CA SER A 138 21.11 19.76 11.66
C SER A 138 19.72 19.39 11.12
N LEU A 139 18.74 19.16 12.00
CA LEU A 139 17.45 18.59 11.62
C LEU A 139 16.32 19.62 11.65
N ASP A 140 15.60 19.72 10.52
CA ASP A 140 14.42 20.56 10.37
C ASP A 140 13.31 20.15 11.36
N ARG A 141 12.72 21.13 12.05
CA ARG A 141 11.52 21.03 12.90
C ARG A 141 10.41 20.21 12.24
N HIS A 142 10.20 20.38 10.95
CA HIS A 142 9.19 19.62 10.20
C HIS A 142 9.44 18.11 10.24
N ALA A 143 10.70 17.67 10.28
CA ALA A 143 11.05 16.25 10.40
C ALA A 143 10.68 15.65 11.77
N MET A 144 10.74 16.46 12.84
CA MET A 144 10.34 16.03 14.18
C MET A 144 8.83 15.89 14.31
N VAL A 145 8.08 16.87 13.80
CA VAL A 145 6.61 16.79 13.72
C VAL A 145 6.18 15.58 12.90
N LYS A 146 6.84 15.34 11.75
CA LYS A 146 6.59 14.15 10.93
C LYS A 146 6.86 12.84 11.67
N SER A 147 7.84 12.82 12.57
CA SER A 147 8.16 11.66 13.40
C SER A 147 7.11 11.44 14.49
N ALA A 148 6.63 12.51 15.12
CA ALA A 148 5.51 12.45 16.07
C ALA A 148 4.20 12.00 15.39
N MET A 149 3.92 12.52 14.19
CA MET A 149 2.78 12.09 13.37
C MET A 149 2.85 10.61 13.01
N ARG A 150 4.04 10.10 12.67
CA ARG A 150 4.23 8.66 12.41
C ARG A 150 3.88 7.82 13.61
N TRP A 151 4.26 8.23 14.82
CA TRP A 151 3.82 7.57 16.05
C TRP A 151 2.31 7.63 16.23
N ALA A 152 1.70 8.80 15.99
CA ALA A 152 0.26 8.96 16.06
C ALA A 152 -0.51 8.08 15.06
N MET A 153 0.12 7.73 13.93
CA MET A 153 -0.47 6.92 12.86
C MET A 153 -0.18 5.42 12.95
N ARG A 154 0.60 4.95 13.94
CA ARG A 154 0.81 3.51 14.17
C ARG A 154 -0.41 2.88 14.85
N PRO A 155 -0.59 1.54 14.83
CA PRO A 155 -1.52 0.86 15.72
C PRO A 155 -1.28 1.14 17.21
N MET A 156 -2.29 0.95 18.07
CA MET A 156 -2.09 0.97 19.53
C MET A 156 -1.47 -0.34 19.99
N VAL A 157 -0.74 -0.34 21.09
CA VAL A 157 -0.13 -1.54 21.66
C VAL A 157 -0.99 -2.03 22.81
N VAL A 158 -1.38 -3.29 22.82
CA VAL A 158 -2.08 -3.90 23.95
C VAL A 158 -1.08 -4.13 25.07
N VAL A 159 -1.36 -3.56 26.24
CA VAL A 159 -0.45 -3.67 27.38
C VAL A 159 -0.96 -4.65 28.44
N GLN A 160 -2.28 -4.74 28.59
CA GLN A 160 -2.89 -5.60 29.59
C GLN A 160 -4.32 -6.00 29.21
N GLU A 161 -4.66 -7.27 29.43
CA GLU A 161 -6.05 -7.74 29.41
C GLU A 161 -6.73 -7.43 30.75
N LEU A 162 -7.97 -6.96 30.68
CA LEU A 162 -8.76 -6.51 31.81
C LEU A 162 -9.87 -7.53 32.09
N ASP A 163 -10.13 -7.76 33.38
CA ASP A 163 -11.20 -8.66 33.80
C ASP A 163 -12.59 -8.06 33.49
N ALA A 164 -13.15 -8.48 32.35
CA ALA A 164 -14.46 -8.08 31.85
C ALA A 164 -15.62 -8.57 32.73
N HIS A 165 -15.41 -9.59 33.57
CA HIS A 165 -16.44 -10.16 34.42
C HIS A 165 -16.36 -9.69 35.88
N GLY A 166 -15.20 -9.21 36.32
CA GLY A 166 -14.97 -8.61 37.63
C GLY A 166 -14.93 -7.08 37.60
N ALA A 167 -13.78 -6.50 37.98
CA ALA A 167 -13.67 -5.07 38.29
C ALA A 167 -14.03 -4.13 37.12
N TYR A 168 -13.87 -4.58 35.87
CA TYR A 168 -14.16 -3.78 34.69
C TYR A 168 -15.50 -4.11 34.02
N ARG A 169 -16.36 -4.90 34.66
CA ARG A 169 -17.67 -5.27 34.10
C ARG A 169 -18.52 -4.07 33.69
N ALA A 170 -18.57 -3.03 34.52
CA ALA A 170 -19.32 -1.81 34.19
C ALA A 170 -18.78 -1.09 32.93
N VAL A 171 -17.47 -1.16 32.69
CA VAL A 171 -16.84 -0.61 31.48
C VAL A 171 -17.16 -1.48 30.27
N TRP A 172 -17.09 -2.81 30.42
CA TRP A 172 -17.46 -3.76 29.37
C TRP A 172 -18.92 -3.57 28.93
N GLU A 173 -19.88 -3.56 29.86
CA GLU A 173 -21.31 -3.40 29.56
C GLU A 173 -21.60 -2.08 28.82
N LYS A 174 -20.82 -1.05 29.13
CA LYS A 174 -20.93 0.28 28.54
C LYS A 174 -20.35 0.36 27.14
N LEU A 175 -19.26 -0.36 26.85
CA LEU A 175 -18.73 -0.52 25.49
C LEU A 175 -19.66 -1.40 24.66
N PHE A 176 -20.17 -2.49 25.23
CA PHE A 176 -21.14 -3.39 24.59
C PHE A 176 -22.41 -2.65 24.14
N LYS A 177 -22.94 -1.74 24.96
CA LYS A 177 -24.10 -0.90 24.61
C LYS A 177 -23.88 0.04 23.41
N GLN A 178 -22.63 0.28 23.00
CA GLN A 178 -22.31 1.12 21.84
C GLN A 178 -22.30 0.33 20.52
N LEU A 179 -22.25 -1.00 20.60
CA LEU A 179 -22.16 -1.89 19.46
C LEU A 179 -23.49 -2.00 18.72
N THR A 180 -23.41 -2.20 17.40
CA THR A 180 -24.55 -2.63 16.59
C THR A 180 -24.96 -4.06 16.95
N SER A 181 -26.19 -4.46 16.58
CA SER A 181 -26.66 -5.84 16.84
C SER A 181 -25.76 -6.92 16.24
N GLU A 182 -25.15 -6.66 15.07
CA GLU A 182 -24.16 -7.55 14.46
C GLU A 182 -22.86 -7.63 15.29
N GLU A 183 -22.36 -6.50 15.77
CA GLU A 183 -21.14 -6.44 16.59
C GLU A 183 -21.35 -6.99 18.01
N GLN A 184 -22.56 -6.90 18.55
CA GLN A 184 -22.92 -7.51 19.83
C GLN A 184 -22.82 -9.04 19.80
N ALA A 185 -23.09 -9.67 18.65
CA ALA A 185 -22.89 -11.11 18.48
C ALA A 185 -21.39 -11.49 18.56
N LEU A 186 -20.51 -10.65 18.03
CA LEU A 186 -19.05 -10.83 18.09
C LEU A 186 -18.46 -10.54 19.48
N ALA A 187 -19.15 -9.70 20.26
CA ALA A 187 -18.70 -9.26 21.57
C ALA A 187 -18.73 -10.36 22.64
N ALA A 188 -19.45 -11.47 22.40
CA ALA A 188 -19.45 -12.63 23.28
C ALA A 188 -18.04 -13.24 23.44
N ASP A 189 -17.27 -13.28 22.34
CA ASP A 189 -15.91 -13.83 22.29
C ASP A 189 -14.83 -12.74 22.29
N SER A 190 -15.11 -11.59 22.89
CA SER A 190 -14.20 -10.44 22.87
C SER A 190 -13.52 -10.22 24.21
N SER A 191 -12.22 -9.93 24.17
CA SER A 191 -11.42 -9.53 25.32
C SER A 191 -11.56 -8.04 25.59
N LEU A 192 -11.60 -7.66 26.86
CA LEU A 192 -11.46 -6.26 27.27
C LEU A 192 -9.98 -5.98 27.51
N VAL A 193 -9.41 -4.97 26.87
CA VAL A 193 -7.98 -4.68 26.96
C VAL A 193 -7.69 -3.21 27.24
N LEU A 194 -6.59 -2.96 27.95
CA LEU A 194 -5.92 -1.66 28.04
C LEU A 194 -4.88 -1.56 26.93
N MET A 195 -5.02 -0.55 26.08
CA MET A 195 -4.10 -0.29 24.98
C MET A 195 -3.51 1.12 25.07
N VAL A 196 -2.27 1.26 24.62
CA VAL A 196 -1.50 2.52 24.65
C VAL A 196 -1.08 2.97 23.26
N GLY A 197 -1.05 4.27 23.02
CA GLY A 197 -0.52 4.83 21.79
C GLY A 197 -0.23 6.32 21.92
N VAL A 198 0.49 6.87 20.95
CA VAL A 198 0.60 8.33 20.80
C VAL A 198 -0.64 8.83 20.07
N GLU A 199 -1.27 9.88 20.58
CA GLU A 199 -2.41 10.53 19.95
C GLU A 199 -2.22 12.05 19.85
N MET A 200 -3.06 12.67 19.03
CA MET A 200 -3.13 14.12 18.88
C MET A 200 -4.31 14.65 19.70
N ASP A 201 -4.10 15.70 20.47
CA ASP A 201 -5.12 16.21 21.39
C ASP A 201 -6.39 16.74 20.75
N HIS A 202 -6.26 17.30 19.55
CA HIS A 202 -7.39 17.82 18.79
C HIS A 202 -8.26 16.70 18.19
N TYR A 203 -7.83 15.44 18.30
CA TYR A 203 -8.49 14.26 17.73
C TYR A 203 -8.64 13.12 18.76
N PRO A 204 -9.31 13.36 19.90
CA PRO A 204 -9.45 12.39 21.00
C PRO A 204 -10.38 11.21 20.64
N ASP A 205 -11.07 11.26 19.51
CA ASP A 205 -11.93 10.18 18.99
C ASP A 205 -11.27 9.45 17.82
N ALA A 206 -9.94 9.53 17.75
CA ALA A 206 -9.13 9.18 16.60
C ALA A 206 -9.45 10.04 15.35
N LEU A 207 -8.82 9.69 14.23
CA LEU A 207 -8.95 10.42 12.98
C LEU A 207 -10.13 9.92 12.15
N PHE A 208 -10.86 10.88 11.58
CA PHE A 208 -11.92 10.67 10.60
C PHE A 208 -11.54 11.28 9.26
N ALA A 209 -12.26 10.88 8.20
CA ALA A 209 -11.98 11.36 6.85
C ALA A 209 -12.12 12.89 6.73
N ASP A 210 -12.95 13.50 7.58
CA ASP A 210 -13.24 14.93 7.68
C ASP A 210 -12.45 15.65 8.79
N SER A 211 -11.49 14.97 9.45
CA SER A 211 -10.58 15.63 10.40
C SER A 211 -9.86 16.79 9.73
N GLN A 212 -9.86 17.96 10.38
CA GLN A 212 -9.23 19.18 9.88
C GLN A 212 -7.71 19.02 9.70
N ASP A 213 -7.12 19.98 9.00
CA ASP A 213 -5.68 20.00 8.81
C ASP A 213 -4.95 20.19 10.14
N TYR A 214 -3.83 19.50 10.28
CA TYR A 214 -2.94 19.72 11.42
C TYR A 214 -2.04 20.91 11.10
N ASP A 215 -1.87 21.79 12.08
CA ASP A 215 -0.85 22.83 12.01
C ASP A 215 0.33 22.39 12.89
N ALA A 216 1.53 22.43 12.31
CA ALA A 216 2.76 22.00 12.98
C ALA A 216 3.07 22.80 14.26
N HIS A 217 2.50 24.00 14.40
CA HIS A 217 2.65 24.86 15.58
C HIS A 217 1.66 24.52 16.70
N THR A 218 0.43 24.15 16.35
CA THR A 218 -0.67 23.94 17.30
C THR A 218 -0.97 22.47 17.57
N THR A 219 -0.42 21.54 16.79
CA THR A 219 -0.64 20.11 17.01
C THR A 219 0.17 19.63 18.21
N MET A 220 -0.56 19.11 19.18
CA MET A 220 -0.03 18.59 20.44
C MET A 220 -0.14 17.07 20.43
N PHE A 221 0.91 16.40 20.89
CA PHE A 221 1.00 14.94 20.97
C PHE A 221 1.13 14.49 22.41
N ARG A 222 0.49 13.37 22.75
CA ARG A 222 0.73 12.71 24.05
C ARG A 222 0.52 11.22 23.99
N VAL A 223 1.09 10.52 24.97
CA VAL A 223 0.79 9.11 25.23
C VAL A 223 -0.60 9.00 25.84
N ARG A 224 -1.44 8.13 25.30
CA ARG A 224 -2.83 7.91 25.73
C ARG A 224 -3.09 6.44 26.01
N GLU A 225 -3.89 6.23 27.04
CA GLU A 225 -4.48 4.95 27.39
C GLU A 225 -5.92 4.89 26.86
N ARG A 226 -6.31 3.76 26.27
CA ARG A 226 -7.70 3.43 25.94
C ARG A 226 -8.06 2.07 26.47
N ILE A 227 -9.32 1.91 26.87
CA ILE A 227 -9.90 0.59 27.11
C ILE A 227 -10.72 0.21 25.89
N ALA A 228 -10.49 -0.97 25.34
CA ALA A 228 -11.14 -1.46 24.14
C ALA A 228 -11.73 -2.84 24.33
N LEU A 229 -12.87 -3.06 23.69
CA LEU A 229 -13.42 -4.39 23.45
C LEU A 229 -12.86 -4.90 22.12
N VAL A 230 -12.07 -5.96 22.18
CA VAL A 230 -11.31 -6.48 21.05
C VAL A 230 -11.79 -7.88 20.72
N HIS A 231 -12.33 -8.04 19.52
CA HIS A 231 -12.67 -9.35 18.97
C HIS A 231 -11.43 -9.96 18.31
N LEU A 232 -11.08 -11.17 18.74
CA LEU A 232 -10.00 -11.97 18.17
C LEU A 232 -10.59 -12.93 17.15
N ASN A 233 -10.10 -12.88 15.91
CA ASN A 233 -10.46 -13.92 14.95
C ASN A 233 -9.78 -15.29 15.28
N ARG A 234 -8.78 -15.33 16.18
CA ARG A 234 -8.16 -16.53 16.80
C ARG A 234 -7.52 -16.20 18.15
N SER A 235 -7.61 -17.13 19.12
CA SER A 235 -7.25 -16.96 20.54
C SER A 235 -5.74 -16.99 20.82
N VAL A 236 -5.03 -15.85 20.79
CA VAL A 236 -3.76 -15.67 21.53
C VAL A 236 -3.51 -14.16 21.74
N ILE A 237 -3.90 -13.57 22.88
CA ILE A 237 -3.30 -12.31 23.37
C ILE A 237 -2.23 -12.74 24.37
N THR A 238 -0.96 -12.78 23.96
CA THR A 238 0.16 -13.29 24.80
C THR A 238 0.99 -12.22 25.49
N SER A 239 0.66 -10.92 25.37
CA SER A 239 1.46 -9.86 25.99
C SER A 239 0.70 -9.14 27.12
N ALA A 240 0.36 -9.87 28.18
CA ALA A 240 0.06 -9.22 29.45
C ALA A 240 1.40 -8.90 30.12
N THR A 241 1.76 -7.62 30.24
CA THR A 241 2.90 -7.23 31.08
C THR A 241 2.41 -7.16 32.52
N PRO A 242 2.79 -8.08 33.43
CA PRO A 242 2.31 -8.04 34.80
C PRO A 242 2.86 -6.79 35.52
N GLY A 243 2.00 -6.13 36.29
CA GLY A 243 2.43 -5.09 37.26
C GLY A 243 2.20 -3.63 36.86
N ILE A 244 1.48 -3.33 35.78
CA ILE A 244 1.08 -1.95 35.48
C ILE A 244 -0.10 -1.56 36.36
N ALA A 245 0.00 -0.41 37.03
CA ALA A 245 -1.09 0.13 37.83
C ALA A 245 -2.33 0.34 36.96
N LEU A 246 -3.36 -0.44 37.21
CA LEU A 246 -4.60 -0.43 36.45
C LEU A 246 -5.41 0.87 36.69
N PRO A 247 -6.06 1.43 35.66
CA PRO A 247 -6.86 2.64 35.83
C PRO A 247 -8.17 2.35 36.56
N ASP A 248 -8.54 3.16 37.56
CA ASP A 248 -9.71 2.90 38.40
C ASP A 248 -11.01 2.79 37.57
N PRO A 249 -11.70 1.63 37.56
CA PRO A 249 -12.93 1.45 36.80
C PRO A 249 -14.06 2.38 37.26
N HIS A 250 -14.06 2.85 38.50
CA HIS A 250 -15.07 3.79 39.02
C HIS A 250 -14.87 5.22 38.51
N LEU A 251 -13.61 5.63 38.29
CA LEU A 251 -13.28 6.92 37.68
C LEU A 251 -13.54 6.95 36.17
N MET A 252 -13.82 5.80 35.56
CA MET A 252 -14.28 5.70 34.16
C MET A 252 -15.77 6.07 34.00
N SER A 253 -16.39 6.67 35.02
CA SER A 253 -17.74 7.23 34.98
C SER A 253 -17.83 8.25 33.83
N LEU A 254 -18.66 7.92 32.83
CA LEU A 254 -19.03 8.89 31.81
C LEU A 254 -20.03 9.83 32.49
N VAL A 255 -19.83 11.14 32.32
CA VAL A 255 -20.82 12.17 32.67
C VAL A 255 -22.19 11.73 32.12
N SER A 256 -23.09 11.29 33.00
CA SER A 256 -24.40 10.71 32.67
C SER A 256 -25.46 11.77 32.29
N ASN A 257 -25.05 12.95 31.83
CA ASN A 257 -25.99 14.00 31.45
C ASN A 257 -26.56 13.72 30.05
N LEU A 258 -27.49 12.77 29.98
CA LEU A 258 -28.44 12.61 28.88
C LEU A 258 -29.44 13.78 28.90
N SER A 259 -29.02 14.97 28.50
CA SER A 259 -29.95 15.97 27.97
C SER A 259 -30.16 15.70 26.48
N PRO A 260 -31.40 15.79 25.96
CA PRO A 260 -31.64 15.72 24.53
C PRO A 260 -30.83 16.82 23.82
N PRO A 261 -30.23 16.54 22.65
CA PRO A 261 -29.38 17.51 21.98
C PRO A 261 -30.19 18.75 21.61
N ALA A 262 -29.74 19.92 22.08
CA ALA A 262 -30.09 21.16 21.39
C ALA A 262 -29.65 21.01 19.92
N PRO A 263 -30.49 21.42 18.94
CA PRO A 263 -30.14 21.36 17.54
C PRO A 263 -28.85 22.15 17.33
N ARG A 264 -27.81 21.50 16.76
CA ARG A 264 -26.60 22.20 16.36
C ARG A 264 -26.97 23.23 15.29
N PRO A 265 -26.50 24.48 15.38
CA PRO A 265 -26.69 25.44 14.31
C PRO A 265 -26.05 24.89 13.04
N VAL A 266 -26.84 24.89 11.96
CA VAL A 266 -26.35 24.68 10.60
C VAL A 266 -25.16 25.62 10.40
N ALA A 267 -24.04 25.10 9.90
CA ALA A 267 -22.89 25.90 9.52
C ALA A 267 -23.32 26.93 8.46
N ARG A 268 -23.70 28.13 8.90
CA ARG A 268 -23.70 29.31 8.06
C ARG A 268 -22.25 29.54 7.67
N LEU A 269 -22.01 29.66 6.37
CA LEU A 269 -20.83 30.30 5.82
C LEU A 269 -20.58 31.59 6.61
N TYR A 270 -19.53 31.61 7.43
CA TYR A 270 -18.97 32.86 7.92
C TYR A 270 -18.31 33.54 6.73
N GLN A 271 -19.04 34.45 6.09
CA GLN A 271 -18.44 35.56 5.38
C GLN A 271 -17.67 36.38 6.41
N PHE A 272 -16.36 36.47 6.27
CA PHE A 272 -15.57 37.46 7.00
C PHE A 272 -15.86 38.84 6.40
N THR A 273 -16.37 39.75 7.23
CA THR A 273 -16.35 41.20 6.96
C THR A 273 -14.90 41.69 7.08
N PRO A 274 -14.41 42.56 6.18
CA PRO A 274 -13.02 42.99 6.18
C PRO A 274 -12.73 43.97 7.32
N LEU A 275 -11.71 43.71 8.12
CA LEU A 275 -11.12 44.69 9.02
C LEU A 275 -10.20 45.61 8.20
N THR A 276 -10.73 46.77 7.82
CA THR A 276 -9.96 47.95 7.43
C THR A 276 -9.43 48.63 8.70
N GLY A 277 -8.10 48.67 8.86
CA GLY A 277 -7.42 49.42 9.91
C GLY A 277 -5.89 49.43 9.67
N PRO A 278 -5.21 50.58 9.84
CA PRO A 278 -3.94 50.86 9.17
C PRO A 278 -2.73 50.17 9.80
N ARG A 279 -1.88 49.58 8.95
CA ARG A 279 -0.54 49.12 9.34
C ARG A 279 0.38 50.33 9.47
N LEU A 280 0.77 50.66 10.70
CA LEU A 280 1.93 51.50 10.97
C LEU A 280 3.21 50.72 10.66
N SER A 281 4.07 51.34 9.87
CA SER A 281 5.45 50.94 9.56
C SER A 281 6.39 51.21 10.72
N ASN A 282 7.35 50.31 10.94
CA ASN A 282 8.70 50.49 11.54
C ASN A 282 9.49 49.29 10.98
N ARG A 283 10.53 49.34 10.12
CA ARG A 283 11.72 50.19 9.91
C ARG A 283 12.63 50.29 11.16
N GLU A 284 13.84 49.75 10.97
CA GLU A 284 15.09 49.88 11.77
C GLU A 284 15.07 49.00 13.04
N ASP A 285 16.01 48.05 13.24
CA ASP A 285 17.43 48.30 13.44
C ASP A 285 18.39 47.33 12.72
N ALA A 286 19.46 47.96 12.23
CA ALA A 286 20.73 47.36 11.83
C ALA A 286 21.60 47.06 13.06
N MET A 287 22.59 46.18 12.88
CA MET A 287 23.93 46.08 13.52
C MET A 287 24.47 44.70 13.08
N ASP A 288 25.28 44.58 12.04
CA ASP A 288 26.69 44.94 11.93
C ASP A 288 27.53 44.59 13.17
N THR A 289 28.18 43.42 13.13
CA THR A 289 29.55 43.26 13.64
C THR A 289 30.25 42.21 12.78
N GLY A 290 31.14 42.68 11.91
CA GLY A 290 32.18 41.83 11.34
C GLY A 290 33.20 41.42 12.40
N SER A 291 33.80 40.24 12.22
CA SER A 291 35.19 39.99 12.60
C SER A 291 35.73 38.78 11.85
N GLN A 292 36.87 39.02 11.21
CA GLN A 292 37.74 38.08 10.55
C GLN A 292 38.42 37.16 11.57
N SER A 293 38.74 35.93 11.17
CA SER A 293 40.07 35.33 11.40
C SER A 293 40.23 34.06 10.57
N ALA A 294 41.29 34.07 9.77
CA ALA A 294 41.87 32.93 9.10
C ALA A 294 42.62 32.05 10.11
N SER A 295 42.62 30.73 9.90
CA SER A 295 43.77 29.88 10.22
C SER A 295 43.74 28.64 9.33
N GLU A 296 44.82 28.48 8.59
CA GLU A 296 45.20 27.31 7.83
C GLU A 296 45.64 26.16 8.75
N SER A 297 45.39 24.93 8.34
CA SER A 297 46.26 23.73 8.46
C SER A 297 45.43 22.54 7.94
N ALA A 298 45.64 22.10 6.70
CA ALA A 298 46.73 21.28 6.18
C ALA A 298 46.70 19.82 6.67
N THR A 299 46.81 18.90 5.70
CA THR A 299 47.20 17.48 5.75
C THR A 299 46.15 16.48 6.29
N SER A 300 45.84 15.36 5.63
CA SER A 300 46.35 14.71 4.42
C SER A 300 45.47 13.48 4.05
N THR A 301 45.45 13.09 2.76
CA THR A 301 45.55 11.70 2.20
C THR A 301 44.67 10.58 2.81
N ASP A 302 43.93 9.71 2.11
CA ASP A 302 43.90 9.20 0.74
C ASP A 302 42.53 8.51 0.55
N ASP A 303 42.00 8.49 -0.67
CA ASP A 303 41.53 7.27 -1.35
C ASP A 303 40.76 7.64 -2.63
N ASP A 304 41.30 7.10 -3.72
CA ASP A 304 41.04 7.32 -5.13
C ASP A 304 39.74 6.67 -5.67
N ASP A 305 39.49 6.94 -6.96
CA ASP A 305 38.66 6.22 -7.95
C ASP A 305 37.14 6.54 -7.95
N ASP A 306 36.46 7.01 -9.00
CA ASP A 306 36.72 7.20 -10.44
C ASP A 306 35.77 8.31 -10.96
N ASP A 307 36.30 9.37 -11.58
CA ASP A 307 35.54 10.31 -12.40
C ASP A 307 35.92 10.11 -13.88
N ASP A 308 35.00 9.54 -14.67
CA ASP A 308 35.11 9.50 -16.13
C ASP A 308 34.87 10.90 -16.71
N ASP A 309 35.97 11.55 -17.06
CA ASP A 309 36.05 12.70 -17.96
C ASP A 309 35.53 12.35 -19.36
N PHE A 310 34.59 13.17 -19.87
CA PHE A 310 34.27 13.18 -21.30
C PHE A 310 34.16 14.63 -21.78
N ASP A 311 35.30 15.15 -22.22
CA ASP A 311 35.42 16.36 -23.03
C ASP A 311 34.89 16.10 -24.44
N ILE A 312 33.82 16.81 -24.83
CA ILE A 312 33.53 17.06 -26.26
C ILE A 312 33.18 18.54 -26.43
N ALA A 313 34.15 19.27 -26.95
CA ALA A 313 33.95 20.57 -27.56
C ALA A 313 33.18 20.43 -28.88
N ALA A 314 32.05 21.13 -29.00
CA ALA A 314 31.45 21.46 -30.29
C ALA A 314 30.78 22.83 -30.21
N GLN A 315 31.44 23.83 -30.80
CA GLN A 315 30.86 25.13 -31.11
C GLN A 315 29.74 24.94 -32.14
N VAL A 316 28.52 25.39 -31.80
CA VAL A 316 27.46 25.61 -32.78
C VAL A 316 27.06 27.07 -32.69
N HIS A 317 27.45 27.83 -33.71
CA HIS A 317 26.92 29.14 -34.05
C HIS A 317 25.41 29.05 -34.33
N LEU A 318 24.61 29.89 -33.67
CA LEU A 318 23.23 30.20 -34.08
C LEU A 318 23.05 31.73 -34.14
N PRO A 319 22.20 32.22 -35.05
CA PRO A 319 22.24 33.60 -35.50
C PRO A 319 21.57 34.58 -34.54
N HIS A 320 22.16 35.76 -34.48
CA HIS A 320 21.65 36.97 -33.85
C HIS A 320 20.35 37.41 -34.54
N VAL A 321 19.23 37.40 -33.83
CA VAL A 321 18.02 38.13 -34.25
C VAL A 321 17.95 39.40 -33.41
N ASN A 322 18.16 40.53 -34.06
CA ASN A 322 17.96 41.86 -33.52
C ASN A 322 16.47 42.12 -33.33
N SER A 323 16.07 42.49 -32.12
CA SER A 323 14.88 43.32 -31.88
C SER A 323 15.20 44.30 -30.77
N ALA A 324 15.53 45.52 -31.17
CA ALA A 324 15.64 46.68 -30.30
C ALA A 324 14.27 47.36 -30.15
N GLN A 325 14.08 47.96 -28.98
CA GLN A 325 13.15 49.05 -28.63
C GLN A 325 11.64 48.76 -28.57
N ALA A 326 11.15 48.61 -27.34
CA ALA A 326 10.08 49.45 -26.81
C ALA A 326 10.15 49.44 -25.28
N ALA A 327 10.65 50.53 -24.71
CA ALA A 327 10.43 50.90 -23.32
C ALA A 327 9.21 51.82 -23.31
N GLU A 328 8.18 51.49 -22.52
CA GLU A 328 7.40 52.42 -21.68
C GLU A 328 6.12 51.75 -21.14
N SER A 329 5.76 52.16 -19.92
CA SER A 329 4.45 51.99 -19.26
C SER A 329 4.17 50.67 -18.56
N THR A 330 4.80 50.49 -17.39
CA THR A 330 4.34 49.57 -16.33
C THR A 330 3.14 50.18 -15.59
N SER A 331 1.96 50.12 -16.18
CA SER A 331 0.69 50.30 -15.44
C SER A 331 0.24 48.93 -14.91
N GLY A 332 -0.14 48.88 -13.64
CA GLY A 332 -0.46 47.66 -12.91
C GLY A 332 -1.56 46.85 -13.58
N ILE A 333 -1.19 45.72 -14.17
CA ILE A 333 -2.11 44.65 -14.55
C ILE A 333 -2.28 43.76 -13.31
N THR A 334 -3.41 43.91 -12.64
CA THR A 334 -3.96 42.86 -11.79
C THR A 334 -4.14 41.62 -12.66
N LEU A 335 -3.25 40.64 -12.52
CA LEU A 335 -3.41 39.31 -13.12
C LEU A 335 -4.65 38.68 -12.50
N ASP A 336 -5.78 38.87 -13.16
CA ASP A 336 -7.02 38.18 -12.87
C ASP A 336 -6.75 36.68 -13.08
N LEU A 337 -6.58 35.94 -11.97
CA LEU A 337 -6.36 34.49 -12.01
C LEU A 337 -7.65 33.85 -12.54
N ALA A 338 -7.74 33.72 -13.86
CA ALA A 338 -8.85 33.06 -14.52
C ALA A 338 -9.07 31.68 -13.89
N SER A 339 -10.30 31.43 -13.44
CA SER A 339 -10.70 30.14 -12.89
C SER A 339 -10.38 29.02 -13.90
N PRO A 340 -9.87 27.86 -13.44
CA PRO A 340 -9.61 26.73 -14.33
C PRO A 340 -10.89 26.31 -15.05
N LEU A 341 -10.77 26.01 -16.34
CA LEU A 341 -11.86 25.54 -17.19
C LEU A 341 -12.46 24.25 -16.62
N SER A 342 -13.78 24.14 -16.67
CA SER A 342 -14.50 22.92 -16.32
C SER A 342 -14.18 21.78 -17.31
N ALA A 343 -14.42 20.53 -16.88
CA ALA A 343 -14.23 19.36 -17.74
C ALA A 343 -15.05 19.44 -19.05
N THR A 344 -16.27 19.99 -18.97
CA THR A 344 -17.16 20.19 -20.11
C THR A 344 -16.60 21.21 -21.09
N GLU A 345 -16.09 22.35 -20.60
CA GLU A 345 -15.47 23.39 -21.44
C GLU A 345 -14.19 22.87 -22.12
N LEU A 346 -13.36 22.12 -21.39
CA LEU A 346 -12.16 21.50 -21.95
C LEU A 346 -12.50 20.53 -23.10
N MET A 347 -13.53 19.71 -22.93
CA MET A 347 -13.95 18.76 -23.96
C MET A 347 -14.66 19.45 -25.13
N ALA A 348 -15.43 20.50 -24.87
CA ALA A 348 -16.10 21.31 -25.90
C ALA A 348 -15.10 22.05 -26.79
N ALA A 349 -13.96 22.48 -26.24
CA ALA A 349 -12.90 23.18 -26.98
C ALA A 349 -12.06 22.29 -27.91
N LEU A 350 -12.28 20.96 -27.92
CA LEU A 350 -11.53 20.06 -28.78
C LEU A 350 -12.03 20.08 -30.23
N PRO A 351 -11.14 20.03 -31.24
CA PRO A 351 -11.55 19.89 -32.64
C PRO A 351 -12.24 18.53 -32.86
N PRO A 352 -13.13 18.41 -33.86
CA PRO A 352 -13.71 17.13 -34.26
C PRO A 352 -12.62 16.08 -34.54
N LEU A 353 -12.91 14.81 -34.20
CA LEU A 353 -11.99 13.71 -34.51
C LEU A 353 -12.06 13.39 -36.02
N PRO A 354 -10.93 13.03 -36.65
CA PRO A 354 -10.93 12.64 -38.05
C PRO A 354 -11.77 11.38 -38.24
N GLN A 355 -12.75 11.44 -39.16
CA GLN A 355 -13.64 10.33 -39.53
C GLN A 355 -13.03 9.34 -40.55
N ALA A 356 -11.77 9.57 -40.97
CA ALA A 356 -11.12 8.71 -41.96
C ALA A 356 -11.08 7.25 -41.48
N PRO A 357 -11.20 6.25 -42.38
CA PRO A 357 -11.04 4.86 -42.03
C PRO A 357 -9.66 4.69 -41.41
N LEU A 358 -9.64 4.46 -40.10
CA LEU A 358 -8.40 4.32 -39.36
C LEU A 358 -7.68 3.07 -39.89
N PRO A 359 -6.35 3.12 -40.03
CA PRO A 359 -5.59 1.92 -40.31
C PRO A 359 -5.92 0.86 -39.25
N PRO A 360 -5.97 -0.43 -39.62
CA PRO A 360 -6.28 -1.50 -38.68
C PRO A 360 -5.33 -1.40 -37.49
N ARG A 361 -5.92 -1.28 -36.30
CA ARG A 361 -5.16 -1.11 -35.08
C ARG A 361 -4.35 -2.39 -34.81
N PRO A 362 -3.12 -2.30 -34.32
CA PRO A 362 -2.40 -3.49 -33.89
C PRO A 362 -3.22 -4.20 -32.81
N ALA A 363 -3.54 -5.48 -33.02
CA ALA A 363 -4.34 -6.26 -32.07
C ALA A 363 -3.70 -6.39 -30.68
N ASN A 364 -2.37 -6.20 -30.59
CA ASN A 364 -1.57 -6.45 -29.39
C ASN A 364 -0.70 -5.24 -29.03
N LEU A 365 -1.31 -4.15 -28.56
CA LEU A 365 -0.55 -3.02 -28.03
C LEU A 365 0.24 -3.43 -26.78
N ALA A 366 1.54 -3.23 -26.80
CA ALA A 366 2.43 -3.59 -25.70
C ALA A 366 3.66 -2.67 -25.69
N LEU A 367 4.30 -2.55 -24.53
CA LEU A 367 5.61 -1.90 -24.49
C LEU A 367 6.60 -2.74 -25.32
N PRO A 368 7.47 -2.10 -26.12
CA PRO A 368 8.57 -2.79 -26.76
C PRO A 368 9.42 -3.53 -25.72
N THR A 369 9.89 -4.74 -26.03
CA THR A 369 10.67 -5.58 -25.09
C THR A 369 11.81 -4.81 -24.40
N PRO A 370 12.64 -3.99 -25.08
CA PRO A 370 13.71 -3.25 -24.42
C PRO A 370 13.23 -2.25 -23.37
N LEU A 371 12.04 -1.66 -23.58
CA LEU A 371 11.43 -0.73 -22.63
C LEU A 371 10.70 -1.48 -21.50
N GLN A 372 10.13 -2.65 -21.80
CA GLN A 372 9.53 -3.54 -20.82
C GLN A 372 10.59 -4.07 -19.83
N ASP A 373 11.73 -4.55 -20.32
CA ASP A 373 12.85 -5.00 -19.49
C ASP A 373 13.37 -3.88 -18.58
N HIS A 374 13.46 -2.65 -19.11
CA HIS A 374 13.85 -1.49 -18.32
C HIS A 374 12.78 -1.13 -17.27
N PHE A 375 11.51 -1.29 -17.60
CA PHE A 375 10.39 -1.10 -16.68
C PHE A 375 10.43 -2.09 -15.52
N ASP A 376 10.61 -3.38 -15.83
CA ASP A 376 10.58 -4.47 -14.85
C ASP A 376 11.74 -4.39 -13.84
N ARG A 377 12.88 -3.84 -14.24
CA ARG A 377 14.02 -3.59 -13.34
C ARG A 377 13.74 -2.52 -12.26
N ARG A 378 12.69 -1.69 -12.41
CA ARG A 378 12.41 -0.53 -11.53
C ARG A 378 11.21 -0.78 -10.62
N THR A 379 11.49 -1.24 -9.41
CA THR A 379 10.50 -1.67 -8.39
C THR A 379 9.47 -0.64 -7.91
N THR A 380 9.69 0.66 -8.16
CA THR A 380 8.76 1.72 -7.72
C THR A 380 7.62 1.96 -8.70
N TRP A 381 7.66 1.30 -9.87
CA TRP A 381 6.73 1.52 -10.96
C TRP A 381 5.61 0.48 -10.89
N LYS A 382 4.37 0.97 -10.74
CA LYS A 382 3.21 0.11 -10.40
C LYS A 382 2.35 -0.26 -11.60
N LEU A 383 2.49 0.43 -12.72
CA LEU A 383 1.64 0.25 -13.89
C LEU A 383 2.37 0.73 -15.15
N ALA A 384 2.43 -0.12 -16.17
CA ALA A 384 2.98 0.20 -17.49
C ALA A 384 1.95 1.01 -18.32
N ARG A 385 2.40 1.66 -19.41
CA ARG A 385 1.52 2.41 -20.32
C ARG A 385 0.49 1.51 -21.00
N TYR A 386 0.87 0.29 -21.35
CA TYR A 386 -0.02 -0.69 -21.96
C TYR A 386 -0.12 -1.90 -21.04
N CYS A 387 -1.34 -2.33 -20.75
CA CYS A 387 -1.63 -3.55 -19.99
C CYS A 387 -2.73 -4.30 -20.72
N ASP A 388 -2.53 -5.60 -20.96
CA ASP A 388 -3.48 -6.48 -21.66
C ASP A 388 -3.97 -5.91 -23.01
N GLY A 389 -3.04 -5.38 -23.83
CA GLY A 389 -3.38 -4.81 -25.12
C GLY A 389 -4.03 -3.43 -25.07
N ARG A 390 -4.17 -2.81 -23.89
CA ARG A 390 -4.94 -1.58 -23.69
C ARG A 390 -4.11 -0.47 -23.07
N LEU A 391 -4.42 0.77 -23.45
CA LEU A 391 -3.84 1.95 -22.83
C LEU A 391 -4.25 2.04 -21.34
N ALA A 392 -3.29 2.07 -20.45
CA ALA A 392 -3.50 2.25 -19.02
C ALA A 392 -3.58 3.75 -18.67
N VAL A 393 -4.35 4.05 -17.62
CA VAL A 393 -4.48 5.40 -17.04
C VAL A 393 -4.03 5.40 -15.59
N GLN A 394 -3.56 6.54 -15.09
CA GLN A 394 -3.08 6.67 -13.70
C GLN A 394 -4.17 6.36 -12.65
N GLN A 395 -5.44 6.55 -12.99
CA GLN A 395 -6.56 6.22 -12.12
C GLN A 395 -6.88 4.73 -12.22
N ALA A 396 -6.35 3.92 -11.29
CA ALA A 396 -6.52 2.46 -11.29
C ALA A 396 -7.98 1.96 -11.23
N SER A 397 -8.93 2.82 -10.84
CA SER A 397 -10.37 2.52 -10.88
C SER A 397 -11.01 2.70 -12.26
N ARG A 398 -10.23 3.11 -13.28
CA ARG A 398 -10.70 3.38 -14.64
C ARG A 398 -9.99 2.47 -15.63
N ARG A 399 -10.76 1.90 -16.55
CA ARG A 399 -10.25 1.07 -17.66
C ARG A 399 -10.56 1.76 -18.98
N VAL A 400 -9.56 1.90 -19.84
CA VAL A 400 -9.75 2.38 -21.22
C VAL A 400 -10.24 1.23 -22.09
N LEU A 401 -11.32 1.46 -22.85
CA LEU A 401 -11.89 0.50 -23.79
C LEU A 401 -11.34 0.75 -25.20
N ALA A 402 -11.43 1.99 -25.66
CA ALA A 402 -10.85 2.48 -26.90
C ALA A 402 -10.33 3.91 -26.70
N ASN A 403 -9.43 4.34 -27.58
CA ASN A 403 -8.91 5.70 -27.58
C ASN A 403 -8.46 6.10 -28.98
N GLN A 404 -8.50 7.39 -29.28
CA GLN A 404 -8.06 8.00 -30.52
C GLN A 404 -7.31 9.29 -30.22
N PHE A 405 -6.28 9.59 -31.01
CA PHE A 405 -5.54 10.85 -30.89
C PHE A 405 -6.39 12.04 -31.32
N VAL A 406 -6.29 13.13 -30.55
CA VAL A 406 -6.77 14.44 -31.00
C VAL A 406 -5.75 15.01 -32.00
N PRO A 407 -6.20 15.65 -33.09
CA PRO A 407 -5.33 16.41 -33.97
C PRO A 407 -4.47 17.42 -33.19
N PRO A 408 -3.17 17.59 -33.53
CA PRO A 408 -2.33 18.62 -32.94
C PRO A 408 -2.99 20.01 -32.99
N ARG A 409 -2.95 20.75 -31.89
CA ARG A 409 -3.52 22.09 -31.80
C ARG A 409 -2.69 22.99 -30.88
N ALA A 410 -2.78 24.29 -31.12
CA ALA A 410 -2.21 25.28 -30.22
C ALA A 410 -2.99 25.31 -28.89
N LEU A 411 -2.25 25.50 -27.79
CA LEU A 411 -2.81 25.67 -26.46
C LEU A 411 -3.05 27.15 -26.19
N ASN A 412 -4.28 27.52 -25.85
CA ASN A 412 -4.50 28.83 -25.24
C ASN A 412 -3.99 28.81 -23.78
N PRO A 413 -3.60 29.97 -23.21
CA PRO A 413 -3.06 30.04 -21.85
C PRO A 413 -4.01 29.49 -20.77
N SER A 414 -5.32 29.71 -20.91
CA SER A 414 -6.31 29.22 -19.93
C SER A 414 -6.43 27.69 -19.90
N THR A 415 -6.36 27.03 -21.06
CA THR A 415 -6.32 25.56 -21.15
C THR A 415 -5.03 25.02 -20.55
N LEU A 416 -3.89 25.68 -20.82
CA LEU A 416 -2.60 25.33 -20.26
C LEU A 416 -2.65 25.31 -18.72
N ASP A 417 -3.19 26.37 -18.12
CA ASP A 417 -3.31 26.49 -16.66
C ASP A 417 -4.26 25.43 -16.08
N SER A 418 -5.35 25.16 -16.77
CA SER A 418 -6.32 24.12 -16.37
C SER A 418 -5.69 22.72 -16.38
N TYR A 419 -4.84 22.43 -17.37
CA TYR A 419 -4.12 21.15 -17.47
C TYR A 419 -3.11 21.03 -16.33
N LEU A 420 -2.33 22.08 -16.09
CA LEU A 420 -1.35 22.10 -15.00
C LEU A 420 -2.01 21.97 -13.62
N ALA A 421 -3.14 22.65 -13.39
CA ALA A 421 -3.90 22.53 -12.16
C ALA A 421 -4.39 21.09 -11.95
N THR A 422 -4.97 20.49 -13.00
CA THR A 422 -5.49 19.12 -12.94
C THR A 422 -4.38 18.09 -12.73
N LEU A 423 -3.25 18.24 -13.42
CA LEU A 423 -2.10 17.36 -13.25
C LEU A 423 -1.51 17.48 -11.84
N LYS A 424 -1.35 18.70 -11.31
CA LYS A 424 -0.85 18.94 -9.94
C LYS A 424 -1.74 18.32 -8.86
N ALA A 425 -3.06 18.24 -9.10
CA ALA A 425 -4.01 17.62 -8.19
C ALA A 425 -3.91 16.08 -8.15
N GLN A 426 -3.23 15.44 -9.11
CA GLN A 426 -3.18 13.98 -9.19
C GLN A 426 -2.09 13.40 -8.26
N PRO A 427 -2.42 12.45 -7.36
CA PRO A 427 -1.47 11.89 -6.39
C PRO A 427 -0.23 11.22 -6.99
N LEU A 428 -0.32 10.77 -8.24
CA LEU A 428 0.76 10.08 -8.97
C LEU A 428 1.56 11.01 -9.88
N PHE A 429 1.21 12.30 -9.96
CA PHE A 429 2.01 13.35 -10.59
C PHE A 429 3.18 13.75 -9.68
N ARG A 430 4.08 12.78 -9.45
CA ARG A 430 5.30 12.91 -8.63
C ARG A 430 6.37 13.75 -9.33
N SER A 431 7.36 14.22 -8.56
CA SER A 431 8.50 15.08 -8.95
C SER A 431 9.06 14.92 -10.37
N PHE A 432 9.15 13.70 -10.91
CA PHE A 432 9.69 13.44 -12.24
C PHE A 432 8.77 13.84 -13.42
N SER A 433 7.44 13.71 -13.26
CA SER A 433 6.49 13.99 -14.35
C SER A 433 6.35 15.47 -14.69
N PRO A 434 6.25 16.41 -13.71
CA PRO A 434 6.20 17.83 -14.00
C PRO A 434 7.41 18.29 -14.82
N ALA A 435 8.61 17.80 -14.48
CA ALA A 435 9.85 18.21 -15.13
C ALA A 435 9.89 17.90 -16.63
N VAL A 436 9.21 16.82 -17.08
CA VAL A 436 9.14 16.44 -18.51
C VAL A 436 7.90 17.03 -19.19
N ILE A 437 6.75 16.97 -18.51
CA ILE A 437 5.48 17.42 -19.11
C ILE A 437 5.44 18.94 -19.26
N GLN A 438 5.96 19.73 -18.31
CA GLN A 438 5.91 21.19 -18.40
C GLN A 438 6.68 21.74 -19.62
N PRO A 439 7.93 21.34 -19.90
CA PRO A 439 8.62 21.76 -21.12
C PRO A 439 7.88 21.38 -22.40
N LEU A 440 7.36 20.16 -22.49
CA LEU A 440 6.61 19.70 -23.66
C LEU A 440 5.28 20.43 -23.82
N LEU A 441 4.59 20.72 -22.71
CA LEU A 441 3.32 21.43 -22.70
C LEU A 441 3.50 22.89 -23.15
N LYS A 442 4.60 23.54 -22.76
CA LYS A 442 4.97 24.88 -23.26
C LYS A 442 5.27 24.89 -24.76
N ASN A 443 5.75 23.78 -25.31
CA ASN A 443 6.00 23.63 -26.75
C ASN A 443 4.71 23.43 -27.56
N GLY A 444 3.57 23.14 -26.90
CA GLY A 444 2.29 22.85 -27.54
C GLY A 444 2.06 21.37 -27.84
N PHE A 445 0.80 20.99 -28.13
CA PHE A 445 0.46 19.60 -28.41
C PHE A 445 0.88 19.17 -29.81
N GLY A 446 1.51 18.00 -29.91
CA GLY A 446 1.98 17.43 -31.16
C GLY A 446 3.24 18.08 -31.75
N GLN A 447 3.81 19.10 -31.09
CA GLN A 447 5.10 19.67 -31.46
C GLN A 447 6.23 18.77 -30.95
N TRP A 448 7.06 18.29 -31.87
CA TRP A 448 8.13 17.34 -31.58
C TRP A 448 9.38 18.06 -31.06
N MET A 449 9.96 17.52 -30.00
CA MET A 449 11.18 18.00 -29.36
C MET A 449 12.23 16.89 -29.39
N SER A 450 13.48 17.22 -29.71
CA SER A 450 14.55 16.21 -29.70
C SER A 450 14.83 15.71 -28.28
N HIS A 451 15.38 14.50 -28.15
CA HIS A 451 15.82 14.00 -26.85
C HIS A 451 16.85 14.94 -26.20
N ALA A 452 17.77 15.50 -26.97
CA ALA A 452 18.81 16.40 -26.49
C ALA A 452 18.21 17.69 -25.90
N ASP A 453 17.28 18.33 -26.61
CA ASP A 453 16.64 19.57 -26.15
C ASP A 453 15.79 19.34 -24.90
N LEU A 454 15.01 18.24 -24.90
CA LEU A 454 14.21 17.87 -23.74
C LEU A 454 15.10 17.57 -22.54
N ARG A 455 16.20 16.84 -22.72
CA ARG A 455 17.19 16.57 -21.67
C ARG A 455 17.82 17.85 -21.14
N ALA A 456 18.22 18.78 -22.01
CA ALA A 456 18.78 20.05 -21.59
C ALA A 456 17.81 20.85 -20.70
N MET A 457 16.51 20.83 -21.01
CA MET A 457 15.49 21.49 -20.19
C MET A 457 15.21 20.76 -18.89
N VAL A 458 15.04 19.43 -18.93
CA VAL A 458 14.73 18.61 -17.75
C VAL A 458 15.89 18.66 -16.76
N SER A 459 17.13 18.65 -17.23
CA SER A 459 18.35 18.65 -16.39
C SER A 459 18.49 19.90 -15.53
N LYS A 460 17.89 21.02 -15.93
CA LYS A 460 17.81 22.24 -15.10
C LYS A 460 17.06 22.00 -13.78
N SER A 461 16.09 21.08 -13.79
CA SER A 461 15.25 20.72 -12.64
C SER A 461 15.65 19.39 -11.97
N LEU A 462 16.19 18.46 -12.75
CA LEU A 462 16.50 17.10 -12.33
C LEU A 462 17.89 16.70 -12.83
N LYS A 463 18.94 17.01 -12.06
CA LYS A 463 20.36 16.80 -12.45
C LYS A 463 20.66 15.38 -12.96
N LYS A 464 21.02 14.46 -12.05
CA LYS A 464 21.42 13.07 -12.41
C LYS A 464 20.25 12.20 -12.88
N SER A 465 19.00 12.65 -12.72
CA SER A 465 17.79 11.87 -13.00
C SER A 465 17.00 12.31 -14.23
N ALA A 466 17.48 13.29 -15.01
CA ALA A 466 16.78 13.76 -16.21
C ALA A 466 16.53 12.65 -17.23
N LEU A 467 17.55 11.82 -17.49
CA LEU A 467 17.48 10.75 -18.48
C LEU A 467 16.42 9.71 -18.10
N ASP A 468 16.42 9.30 -16.83
CA ASP A 468 15.41 8.42 -16.25
C ASP A 468 14.01 9.01 -16.35
N ALA A 469 13.86 10.31 -16.05
CA ALA A 469 12.57 10.98 -16.12
C ALA A 469 12.01 10.98 -17.55
N ILE A 470 12.85 11.25 -18.54
CA ILE A 470 12.48 11.25 -19.96
C ILE A 470 12.11 9.85 -20.43
N HIS A 471 12.94 8.85 -20.16
CA HIS A 471 12.62 7.45 -20.50
C HIS A 471 11.33 6.98 -19.82
N TYR A 472 11.13 7.38 -18.56
CA TYR A 472 9.96 6.98 -17.82
C TYR A 472 8.67 7.63 -18.34
N SER A 473 8.76 8.84 -18.90
CA SER A 473 7.59 9.57 -19.38
C SER A 473 6.80 8.83 -20.47
N ILE A 474 7.49 8.02 -21.30
CA ILE A 474 6.88 7.29 -22.42
C ILE A 474 6.30 5.92 -22.02
N ILE A 475 6.73 5.36 -20.89
CA ILE A 475 6.22 4.07 -20.38
C ILE A 475 5.16 4.26 -19.28
N ARG A 476 4.87 5.49 -18.87
CA ARG A 476 3.83 5.78 -17.88
C ARG A 476 2.41 5.66 -18.46
N PRO A 477 1.44 5.26 -17.61
CA PRO A 477 0.02 5.40 -17.88
C PRO A 477 -0.34 6.85 -18.20
N ALA A 478 -1.34 7.03 -19.07
CA ALA A 478 -1.84 8.34 -19.44
C ALA A 478 -2.55 9.03 -18.26
N TYR A 479 -2.54 10.36 -18.27
CA TYR A 479 -3.20 11.19 -17.26
C TYR A 479 -4.61 11.54 -17.74
N ILE A 480 -5.63 11.34 -16.91
CA ILE A 480 -6.98 11.82 -17.22
C ILE A 480 -7.05 13.29 -16.81
N VAL A 481 -7.33 14.18 -17.76
CA VAL A 481 -7.45 15.63 -17.49
C VAL A 481 -8.90 16.13 -17.50
N ALA A 482 -9.81 15.42 -18.17
CA ALA A 482 -11.25 15.66 -18.09
C ALA A 482 -12.02 14.35 -18.26
N ILE A 483 -13.19 14.23 -17.63
CA ILE A 483 -14.16 13.17 -17.85
C ILE A 483 -15.53 13.83 -17.99
N VAL A 484 -16.26 13.48 -19.05
CA VAL A 484 -17.62 13.95 -19.30
C VAL A 484 -18.51 12.80 -19.74
N ASP A 485 -19.81 13.01 -19.68
CA ASP A 485 -20.78 12.03 -20.18
C ASP A 485 -20.81 12.02 -21.71
N ARG A 486 -21.28 10.88 -22.27
CA ARG A 486 -21.34 10.65 -23.72
C ARG A 486 -22.15 11.70 -24.48
N THR A 487 -23.06 12.40 -23.82
CA THR A 487 -23.94 13.42 -24.41
C THR A 487 -23.25 14.75 -24.69
N VAL A 488 -22.08 15.01 -24.08
CA VAL A 488 -21.38 16.30 -24.22
C VAL A 488 -20.73 16.45 -25.60
N ARG A 489 -20.20 15.35 -26.15
CA ARG A 489 -19.56 15.29 -27.47
C ARG A 489 -19.92 13.97 -28.17
N PRO A 490 -21.18 13.84 -28.66
CA PRO A 490 -21.63 12.62 -29.31
C PRO A 490 -20.81 12.29 -30.56
N ASP A 491 -20.37 13.32 -31.29
CA ASP A 491 -19.48 13.19 -32.45
C ASP A 491 -18.16 12.46 -32.12
N MET A 492 -17.54 12.82 -30.99
CA MET A 492 -16.30 12.17 -30.54
C MET A 492 -16.55 10.79 -29.94
N TRP A 493 -17.67 10.63 -29.24
CA TRP A 493 -18.09 9.34 -28.71
C TRP A 493 -18.23 8.33 -29.85
N ASP A 494 -18.99 8.65 -30.89
CA ASP A 494 -19.24 7.78 -32.04
C ASP A 494 -17.95 7.42 -32.77
N ALA A 495 -17.06 8.40 -32.97
CA ALA A 495 -15.75 8.18 -33.59
C ALA A 495 -14.87 7.21 -32.79
N VAL A 496 -14.87 7.29 -31.45
CA VAL A 496 -14.08 6.37 -30.62
C VAL A 496 -14.77 5.01 -30.47
N VAL A 497 -16.11 4.94 -30.43
CA VAL A 497 -16.88 3.70 -30.40
C VAL A 497 -16.65 2.87 -31.65
N ALA A 498 -16.54 3.52 -32.82
CA ALA A 498 -16.22 2.85 -34.08
C ALA A 498 -14.89 2.07 -34.04
N ASN A 499 -14.01 2.39 -33.08
CA ASN A 499 -12.72 1.72 -32.86
C ASN A 499 -12.75 0.65 -31.76
N VAL A 500 -13.91 0.34 -31.18
CA VAL A 500 -14.04 -0.69 -30.15
C VAL A 500 -14.20 -2.05 -30.83
N ASP A 501 -13.11 -2.79 -30.96
CA ASP A 501 -13.17 -4.16 -31.49
C ASP A 501 -13.94 -5.08 -30.53
N ARG A 502 -15.14 -5.50 -30.91
CA ARG A 502 -15.88 -6.65 -30.33
C ARG A 502 -16.17 -6.58 -28.82
N VAL A 503 -16.07 -5.42 -28.18
CA VAL A 503 -16.32 -5.24 -26.73
C VAL A 503 -17.57 -4.41 -26.53
N ASP A 504 -18.53 -4.94 -25.77
CA ASP A 504 -19.72 -4.20 -25.37
C ASP A 504 -19.32 -2.97 -24.53
N VAL A 505 -19.72 -1.79 -25.01
CA VAL A 505 -19.50 -0.53 -24.28
C VAL A 505 -20.63 -0.39 -23.24
N PRO A 506 -20.33 -0.46 -21.94
CA PRO A 506 -21.37 -0.38 -20.92
C PRO A 506 -21.99 1.02 -20.89
N GLU A 507 -23.26 1.13 -20.51
CA GLU A 507 -23.96 2.43 -20.42
C GLU A 507 -23.30 3.41 -19.44
N SER A 508 -22.60 2.88 -18.43
CA SER A 508 -21.85 3.68 -17.46
C SER A 508 -20.50 4.19 -17.98
N ALA A 509 -20.12 3.88 -19.22
CA ALA A 509 -18.90 4.37 -19.81
C ALA A 509 -18.98 5.88 -20.08
N GLN A 510 -17.84 6.55 -19.90
CA GLN A 510 -17.71 8.00 -20.00
C GLN A 510 -16.64 8.35 -21.03
N LEU A 511 -16.72 9.56 -21.58
CA LEU A 511 -15.72 10.10 -22.48
C LEU A 511 -14.64 10.79 -21.64
N ALA A 512 -13.38 10.41 -21.83
CA ALA A 512 -12.25 10.98 -21.11
C ALA A 512 -11.27 11.64 -22.06
N LEU A 513 -10.74 12.78 -21.64
CA LEU A 513 -9.61 13.45 -22.26
C LEU A 513 -8.35 13.02 -21.53
N LEU A 514 -7.44 12.39 -22.26
CA LEU A 514 -6.19 11.86 -21.76
C LEU A 514 -5.03 12.69 -22.27
N LEU A 515 -3.98 12.76 -21.44
CA LEU A 515 -2.73 13.41 -21.75
C LEU A 515 -1.57 12.43 -21.56
N SER A 516 -0.73 12.28 -22.58
CA SER A 516 0.43 11.40 -22.54
C SER A 516 1.63 11.98 -23.28
N VAL A 517 2.83 11.66 -22.78
CA VAL A 517 4.09 11.98 -23.49
C VAL A 517 4.35 10.90 -24.53
N GLU A 518 4.35 11.24 -25.80
CA GLU A 518 4.59 10.30 -26.89
C GLU A 518 6.04 10.39 -27.37
N CYS A 519 6.58 9.27 -27.84
CA CYS A 519 7.83 9.22 -28.58
C CYS A 519 7.55 8.78 -30.00
N ARG A 520 8.19 9.42 -30.97
CA ARG A 520 7.95 9.17 -32.39
C ARG A 520 8.24 7.71 -32.73
N GLY A 521 7.26 7.02 -33.30
CA GLY A 521 7.32 5.59 -33.63
C GLY A 521 6.89 4.66 -32.48
N LEU A 522 6.54 5.20 -31.30
CA LEU A 522 6.09 4.46 -30.11
C LEU A 522 4.73 4.96 -29.60
N GLU A 523 3.92 5.56 -30.48
CA GLU A 523 2.59 6.09 -30.16
C GLU A 523 1.57 4.98 -29.90
N GLU A 524 1.66 3.88 -30.64
CA GLU A 524 0.84 2.67 -30.48
C GLU A 524 1.72 1.43 -30.73
N PRO A 525 2.70 1.17 -29.84
CA PRO A 525 3.69 0.14 -30.05
C PRO A 525 3.11 -1.26 -29.81
N THR A 526 3.75 -2.23 -30.43
CA THR A 526 3.65 -3.66 -30.13
C THR A 526 4.96 -4.11 -29.46
N ALA A 527 4.99 -5.32 -28.91
CA ALA A 527 6.20 -5.86 -28.27
C ALA A 527 7.42 -5.87 -29.21
N GLY A 528 7.19 -6.07 -30.52
CA GLY A 528 8.24 -6.08 -31.56
C GLY A 528 8.56 -4.72 -32.17
N THR A 529 7.91 -3.63 -31.73
CA THR A 529 8.16 -2.30 -32.31
C THR A 529 9.59 -1.84 -31.99
N PRO A 530 10.42 -1.46 -32.99
CA PRO A 530 11.81 -1.09 -32.75
C PRO A 530 11.90 0.21 -31.95
N VAL A 531 12.74 0.19 -30.91
CA VAL A 531 13.02 1.38 -30.10
C VAL A 531 14.20 2.12 -30.75
N LEU A 532 13.95 3.33 -31.25
CA LEU A 532 15.01 4.14 -31.85
C LEU A 532 16.15 4.43 -30.84
N PRO A 533 17.41 4.56 -31.30
CA PRO A 533 18.51 5.07 -30.49
C PRO A 533 18.19 6.43 -29.86
N MET A 534 18.71 6.69 -28.66
CA MET A 534 18.29 7.84 -27.84
C MET A 534 18.45 9.18 -28.55
N GLU A 535 19.55 9.36 -29.25
CA GLU A 535 19.91 10.55 -30.03
C GLU A 535 18.94 10.83 -31.19
N LYS A 536 18.23 9.82 -31.69
CA LYS A 536 17.23 9.95 -32.76
C LYS A 536 15.81 10.11 -32.22
N ARG A 537 15.59 9.93 -30.92
CA ARG A 537 14.25 10.02 -30.33
C ARG A 537 13.74 11.45 -30.36
N LYS A 538 12.46 11.59 -30.70
CA LYS A 538 11.70 12.82 -30.57
C LYS A 538 10.50 12.58 -29.68
N PHE A 539 10.21 13.54 -28.82
CA PHE A 539 9.15 13.47 -27.82
C PHE A 539 8.14 14.57 -28.06
N THR A 540 6.88 14.33 -27.74
CA THR A 540 5.83 15.34 -27.79
C THR A 540 4.79 15.04 -26.73
N LEU A 541 3.93 16.02 -26.43
CA LEU A 541 2.77 15.81 -25.60
C LEU A 541 1.54 15.70 -26.50
N ARG A 542 0.72 14.66 -26.33
CA ARG A 542 -0.50 14.45 -27.14
C ARG A 542 -1.72 14.30 -26.26
N GLU A 543 -2.82 14.79 -26.80
CA GLU A 543 -4.16 14.56 -26.30
C GLU A 543 -4.74 13.30 -26.96
N ARG A 544 -5.48 12.52 -26.19
CA ARG A 544 -6.32 11.43 -26.69
C ARG A 544 -7.71 11.54 -26.11
N VAL A 545 -8.71 11.24 -26.93
CA VAL A 545 -10.07 10.99 -26.43
C VAL A 545 -10.22 9.49 -26.24
N ALA A 546 -10.80 9.08 -25.13
CA ALA A 546 -10.93 7.68 -24.76
C ALA A 546 -12.29 7.36 -24.15
N ILE A 547 -12.79 6.16 -24.41
CA ILE A 547 -13.94 5.61 -23.68
C ILE A 547 -13.39 4.92 -22.44
N VAL A 548 -13.81 5.40 -21.27
CA VAL A 548 -13.40 4.84 -19.98
C VAL A 548 -14.58 4.29 -19.21
N THR A 549 -14.40 3.14 -18.58
CA THR A 549 -15.38 2.57 -17.65
C THR A 549 -14.81 2.54 -16.24
N ARG A 550 -15.68 2.62 -15.22
CA ARG A 550 -15.27 2.32 -13.85
C ARG A 550 -15.00 0.83 -13.78
N GLN A 551 -13.79 0.46 -13.43
CA GLN A 551 -13.48 -0.92 -13.09
C GLN A 551 -14.23 -1.24 -11.80
N ILE A 552 -15.35 -1.94 -11.93
CA ILE A 552 -15.98 -2.61 -10.80
C ILE A 552 -15.00 -3.72 -10.43
N VAL A 553 -14.05 -3.39 -9.56
CA VAL A 553 -13.27 -4.42 -8.87
C VAL A 553 -14.30 -5.20 -8.10
N SER A 554 -14.73 -6.34 -8.65
CA SER A 554 -15.71 -7.22 -8.04
C SER A 554 -15.09 -7.72 -6.73
N ARG A 555 -15.30 -6.95 -5.65
CA ARG A 555 -14.97 -7.35 -4.28
C ARG A 555 -15.61 -8.70 -3.92
N ARG A 556 -16.62 -9.14 -4.68
CA ARG A 556 -17.26 -10.46 -4.59
C ARG A 556 -16.29 -11.63 -4.79
N GLY A 557 -15.29 -11.54 -5.68
CA GLY A 557 -14.28 -12.59 -5.81
C GLY A 557 -13.41 -12.78 -4.57
N ARG A 558 -13.34 -11.76 -3.70
CA ARG A 558 -12.57 -11.80 -2.43
C ARG A 558 -13.45 -12.06 -1.21
N ARG A 559 -14.78 -11.88 -1.30
CA ARG A 559 -15.74 -12.13 -0.22
C ARG A 559 -16.42 -13.49 -0.30
N GLN A 560 -16.62 -14.04 -1.50
CA GLN A 560 -17.35 -15.31 -1.67
C GLN A 560 -16.49 -16.55 -1.36
N ALA A 561 -15.16 -16.40 -1.28
CA ALA A 561 -14.26 -17.41 -0.71
C ALA A 561 -14.23 -17.40 0.85
N GLN A 562 -14.91 -16.44 1.50
CA GLN A 562 -14.89 -16.28 2.97
C GLN A 562 -16.25 -16.51 3.64
N SER A 563 -17.32 -16.81 2.89
CA SER A 563 -18.68 -16.88 3.46
C SER A 563 -19.43 -18.20 3.24
N SER A 564 -18.75 -19.30 2.89
CA SER A 564 -19.39 -20.60 2.65
C SER A 564 -18.74 -21.72 3.47
N GLY A 565 -18.67 -21.52 4.79
CA GLY A 565 -18.08 -22.49 5.74
C GLY A 565 -18.77 -22.55 7.09
N ALA A 566 -20.09 -22.32 7.15
CA ALA A 566 -20.84 -22.47 8.40
C ALA A 566 -22.24 -22.99 8.09
N ASN A 567 -22.38 -24.32 8.06
CA ASN A 567 -23.59 -25.04 8.42
C ASN A 567 -23.24 -26.54 8.47
N ARG A 568 -22.99 -27.06 9.68
CA ARG A 568 -23.24 -28.46 9.98
C ARG A 568 -23.87 -28.53 11.39
N PRO A 569 -24.99 -29.25 11.55
CA PRO A 569 -25.78 -29.22 12.76
C PRO A 569 -25.21 -30.14 13.85
N ASP A 570 -25.54 -29.76 15.08
CA ASP A 570 -25.27 -30.46 16.33
C ASP A 570 -25.69 -31.93 16.34
N GLN A 571 -24.87 -32.77 16.98
CA GLN A 571 -25.35 -33.94 17.72
C GLN A 571 -24.55 -34.15 19.01
N PRO A 572 -25.19 -34.63 20.09
CA PRO A 572 -24.73 -34.45 21.47
C PRO A 572 -23.91 -35.62 22.03
N SER A 573 -23.27 -35.29 23.15
CA SER A 573 -22.59 -36.09 24.19
C SER A 573 -23.19 -37.46 24.54
N ALA A 574 -22.35 -38.44 24.86
CA ALA A 574 -22.00 -38.85 26.24
C ALA A 574 -21.38 -40.27 26.29
N ASP A 575 -20.27 -40.35 27.03
CA ASP A 575 -19.87 -41.36 28.03
C ASP A 575 -19.71 -42.88 27.72
N GLU A 576 -18.53 -43.33 28.17
CA GLU A 576 -18.21 -44.53 28.98
C GLU A 576 -18.07 -45.94 28.37
N ASP A 577 -16.89 -46.49 28.71
CA ASP A 577 -16.55 -47.86 29.11
C ASP A 577 -16.38 -49.03 28.11
N ALA A 578 -15.11 -49.44 28.04
CA ALA A 578 -14.55 -50.75 28.42
C ALA A 578 -15.08 -52.08 27.82
N ASP A 579 -14.06 -52.89 27.48
CA ASP A 579 -14.00 -54.35 27.46
C ASP A 579 -14.60 -55.18 26.30
N ALA A 580 -13.64 -55.69 25.51
CA ALA A 580 -13.44 -57.10 25.16
C ALA A 580 -14.16 -57.71 23.92
N PRO A 581 -13.53 -58.73 23.29
CA PRO A 581 -13.75 -59.14 21.90
C PRO A 581 -14.51 -60.48 21.77
N PHE A 582 -14.92 -60.85 20.54
CA PHE A 582 -15.17 -62.21 19.96
C PHE A 582 -16.17 -62.02 18.79
N ASP A 583 -15.80 -62.18 17.53
CA ASP A 583 -15.58 -63.39 16.70
C ASP A 583 -16.85 -63.90 15.98
N ASP A 584 -16.59 -64.35 14.74
CA ASP A 584 -17.34 -65.28 13.89
C ASP A 584 -18.68 -64.91 13.18
N ARG A 585 -18.53 -64.83 11.84
CA ARG A 585 -19.21 -65.63 10.81
C ARG A 585 -20.74 -65.59 10.65
N ASP A 586 -21.14 -64.96 9.56
CA ASP A 586 -22.13 -65.49 8.60
C ASP A 586 -21.53 -66.69 7.83
N PRO A 587 -22.31 -67.71 7.38
CA PRO A 587 -23.29 -67.47 6.31
C PRO A 587 -24.50 -68.43 6.20
N ALA A 588 -25.36 -68.03 5.25
CA ALA A 588 -26.16 -68.85 4.32
C ALA A 588 -27.63 -69.09 4.64
N THR A 589 -28.49 -68.63 3.72
CA THR A 589 -29.63 -69.31 3.04
C THR A 589 -30.52 -68.22 2.41
N ALA A 590 -31.31 -68.40 1.35
CA ALA A 590 -31.35 -69.27 0.18
C ALA A 590 -32.53 -68.75 -0.68
N THR A 591 -32.36 -68.79 -2.00
CA THR A 591 -33.35 -68.95 -3.10
C THR A 591 -34.86 -69.07 -2.80
N SER A 592 -35.66 -68.30 -3.58
CA SER A 592 -36.88 -68.73 -4.31
C SER A 592 -37.35 -67.57 -5.22
N LEU A 593 -37.21 -67.63 -6.55
CA LEU A 593 -38.17 -68.11 -7.57
C LEU A 593 -39.58 -67.49 -7.51
N SER A 594 -39.92 -66.70 -8.53
CA SER A 594 -41.13 -66.90 -9.37
C SER A 594 -41.17 -65.95 -10.57
N ASP A 595 -41.34 -66.56 -11.76
CA ASP A 595 -41.61 -65.97 -13.08
C ASP A 595 -42.91 -65.15 -13.16
N SER A 596 -42.98 -64.22 -14.12
CA SER A 596 -44.10 -64.01 -15.08
C SER A 596 -43.86 -62.78 -15.98
N GLU A 597 -43.55 -63.01 -17.25
CA GLU A 597 -43.92 -62.15 -18.41
C GLU A 597 -45.24 -62.71 -19.02
N PRO A 598 -45.88 -62.17 -20.10
CA PRO A 598 -45.54 -61.03 -20.97
C PRO A 598 -46.75 -60.11 -21.36
N ASP A 599 -46.44 -59.16 -22.26
CA ASP A 599 -47.26 -58.68 -23.40
C ASP A 599 -47.91 -57.27 -23.40
N SER A 600 -47.61 -56.59 -24.53
CA SER A 600 -48.48 -55.73 -25.35
C SER A 600 -48.25 -54.20 -25.42
N ALA A 601 -47.75 -53.81 -26.61
CA ALA A 601 -48.31 -52.82 -27.54
C ALA A 601 -48.23 -51.29 -27.26
N ALA A 602 -47.23 -50.66 -27.91
CA ALA A 602 -47.32 -49.54 -28.88
C ALA A 602 -48.00 -48.18 -28.48
N PRO A 603 -47.95 -47.11 -29.31
CA PRO A 603 -47.11 -45.94 -29.07
C PRO A 603 -47.88 -44.61 -28.96
N SER A 604 -47.34 -43.57 -28.30
CA SER A 604 -47.80 -42.17 -28.52
C SER A 604 -46.84 -41.10 -28.01
N ILE A 605 -46.24 -40.43 -28.98
CA ILE A 605 -45.81 -39.02 -29.09
C ILE A 605 -46.15 -38.10 -27.90
N ALA A 606 -45.13 -37.56 -27.23
CA ALA A 606 -45.20 -36.23 -26.62
C ALA A 606 -43.80 -35.60 -26.40
N ARG A 607 -43.46 -34.63 -27.26
CA ARG A 607 -42.69 -33.40 -26.99
C ARG A 607 -41.63 -33.45 -25.87
N HIS A 608 -40.36 -33.64 -26.24
CA HIS A 608 -39.24 -33.23 -25.40
C HIS A 608 -38.85 -31.79 -25.71
N SER A 609 -39.15 -30.91 -24.76
CA SER A 609 -38.54 -29.59 -24.62
C SER A 609 -37.06 -29.75 -24.29
N ASN A 610 -36.21 -29.11 -25.11
CA ASN A 610 -34.80 -28.93 -24.84
C ASN A 610 -34.61 -28.01 -23.62
N THR A 611 -34.24 -28.60 -22.49
CA THR A 611 -33.60 -27.89 -21.37
C THR A 611 -32.28 -28.60 -21.11
N PRO A 612 -31.11 -27.98 -21.36
CA PRO A 612 -29.84 -28.61 -21.03
C PRO A 612 -29.74 -28.76 -19.49
N PRO A 613 -29.16 -29.86 -18.98
CA PRO A 613 -29.02 -30.07 -17.55
C PRO A 613 -28.09 -28.99 -16.99
N ALA A 614 -28.57 -28.32 -15.94
CA ALA A 614 -27.76 -27.44 -15.13
C ALA A 614 -26.55 -28.24 -14.63
N LEU A 615 -25.35 -27.75 -14.98
CA LEU A 615 -24.09 -28.04 -14.31
C LEU A 615 -24.19 -27.55 -12.86
N ALA A 616 -24.86 -28.32 -12.02
CA ALA A 616 -24.76 -28.27 -10.58
C ALA A 616 -23.94 -29.50 -10.17
N ASP A 617 -22.63 -29.30 -10.00
CA ASP A 617 -21.74 -30.03 -9.08
C ASP A 617 -20.26 -29.71 -9.38
N SER A 618 -19.91 -28.42 -9.28
CA SER A 618 -18.52 -27.96 -9.23
C SER A 618 -18.27 -27.05 -8.02
N GLN A 619 -19.07 -27.22 -6.97
CA GLN A 619 -18.80 -26.69 -5.64
C GLN A 619 -18.13 -27.80 -4.83
N HIS A 620 -16.92 -27.55 -4.33
CA HIS A 620 -16.01 -28.41 -3.54
C HIS A 620 -14.73 -28.91 -4.24
N GLN A 621 -13.93 -27.99 -4.81
CA GLN A 621 -12.47 -28.20 -4.94
C GLN A 621 -11.69 -26.87 -4.76
N CYS A 622 -11.86 -26.19 -3.61
CA CYS A 622 -10.82 -25.27 -3.12
C CYS A 622 -9.87 -26.09 -2.24
N ILE A 623 -9.10 -26.98 -2.85
CA ILE A 623 -8.19 -27.90 -2.15
C ILE A 623 -6.76 -27.37 -2.31
N ASN A 624 -6.11 -27.05 -1.18
CA ASN A 624 -4.65 -27.02 -0.97
C ASN A 624 -3.80 -26.25 -2.01
N LEU A 625 -4.04 -24.95 -2.20
CA LEU A 625 -3.15 -24.14 -3.03
C LEU A 625 -1.88 -23.77 -2.24
N LEU A 626 -0.72 -24.23 -2.72
CA LEU A 626 0.58 -23.93 -2.12
C LEU A 626 0.87 -22.42 -2.16
N ALA A 627 1.19 -21.84 -1.01
CA ALA A 627 1.52 -20.44 -0.86
C ALA A 627 2.47 -20.21 0.33
N LEU A 628 3.37 -19.24 0.21
CA LEU A 628 4.19 -18.84 1.35
C LEU A 628 3.38 -17.96 2.31
N PRO A 629 3.48 -18.16 3.63
CA PRO A 629 2.85 -17.29 4.61
C PRO A 629 3.26 -15.83 4.42
N LEU A 630 2.32 -14.91 4.66
CA LEU A 630 2.59 -13.47 4.57
C LEU A 630 3.73 -13.01 5.49
N ALA A 631 3.96 -13.72 6.60
CA ALA A 631 5.06 -13.44 7.52
C ALA A 631 6.46 -13.67 6.90
N LEU A 632 6.61 -14.56 5.91
CA LEU A 632 7.86 -14.72 5.15
C LEU A 632 8.01 -13.64 4.06
N THR A 633 6.89 -13.15 3.50
CA THR A 633 6.92 -12.19 2.38
C THR A 633 6.94 -10.73 2.82
N GLY A 634 6.59 -10.44 4.09
CA GLY A 634 6.34 -9.10 4.63
C GLY A 634 7.39 -8.00 4.40
N PRO A 635 8.71 -8.26 4.39
CA PRO A 635 9.70 -7.23 4.12
C PRO A 635 10.25 -7.24 2.68
N ILE A 636 9.86 -8.19 1.83
CA ILE A 636 10.45 -8.33 0.49
C ILE A 636 9.50 -7.73 -0.55
N PRO A 637 9.93 -6.73 -1.35
CA PRO A 637 9.06 -6.14 -2.35
C PRO A 637 8.55 -7.20 -3.34
N ALA A 638 7.24 -7.32 -3.51
CA ALA A 638 6.59 -8.28 -4.43
C ALA A 638 7.06 -8.17 -5.90
N SER A 639 7.71 -7.06 -6.28
CA SER A 639 8.28 -6.82 -7.61
C SER A 639 9.74 -7.26 -7.77
N ARG A 640 10.43 -7.70 -6.71
CA ARG A 640 11.83 -8.18 -6.78
C ARG A 640 11.98 -9.69 -6.73
N LEU A 641 10.92 -10.39 -6.35
CA LEU A 641 10.93 -11.84 -6.22
C LEU A 641 9.95 -12.41 -7.21
N MET A 642 10.48 -13.18 -8.14
CA MET A 642 9.78 -14.37 -8.56
C MET A 642 9.41 -15.18 -7.32
N HIS A 643 8.13 -15.17 -6.96
CA HIS A 643 7.65 -15.97 -5.86
C HIS A 643 7.81 -17.44 -6.23
N ARG A 644 8.46 -18.22 -5.34
CA ARG A 644 8.55 -19.68 -5.47
C ARG A 644 7.19 -20.30 -5.77
N TYR A 645 6.09 -19.75 -5.24
CA TYR A 645 4.73 -20.16 -5.55
C TYR A 645 3.92 -19.02 -6.18
N ARG A 646 3.29 -19.28 -7.32
CA ARG A 646 2.37 -18.37 -8.02
C ARG A 646 1.07 -19.12 -8.30
N SER A 647 -0.04 -18.61 -7.79
CA SER A 647 -1.37 -19.23 -7.96
C SER A 647 -1.42 -20.71 -7.52
N GLY A 648 -0.74 -21.06 -6.43
CA GLY A 648 -0.68 -22.45 -5.96
C GLY A 648 0.42 -23.31 -6.61
N GLN A 649 1.10 -22.81 -7.64
CA GLN A 649 2.06 -23.57 -8.42
C GLN A 649 3.50 -23.14 -8.17
N LEU A 650 4.38 -24.12 -8.05
CA LEU A 650 5.81 -23.91 -7.90
C LEU A 650 6.40 -23.33 -9.22
N GLN A 651 7.32 -22.38 -9.10
CA GLN A 651 7.93 -21.65 -10.22
C GLN A 651 9.43 -21.91 -10.28
N VAL A 652 9.94 -22.18 -11.48
CA VAL A 652 11.38 -22.38 -11.75
C VAL A 652 11.97 -21.12 -12.40
N SER A 653 11.26 -20.55 -13.36
CA SER A 653 11.63 -19.31 -14.06
C SER A 653 10.37 -18.49 -14.39
N PRO A 654 10.47 -17.21 -14.82
CA PRO A 654 9.28 -16.40 -15.10
C PRO A 654 8.39 -17.00 -16.19
N HIS A 655 8.97 -17.91 -16.97
CA HIS A 655 8.37 -18.60 -18.10
C HIS A 655 8.30 -20.11 -17.88
N ALA A 656 8.63 -20.62 -16.68
CA ALA A 656 8.68 -22.05 -16.42
C ALA A 656 7.92 -22.41 -15.13
N THR A 657 6.82 -23.15 -15.28
CA THR A 657 5.93 -23.52 -14.18
C THR A 657 5.97 -25.02 -13.91
N VAL A 658 5.83 -25.40 -12.65
CA VAL A 658 5.81 -26.80 -12.23
C VAL A 658 4.37 -27.30 -12.23
N LEU A 659 4.09 -28.34 -13.02
CA LEU A 659 2.78 -29.00 -13.04
C LEU A 659 2.58 -29.89 -11.80
N ALA A 660 3.62 -30.63 -11.44
CA ALA A 660 3.68 -31.46 -10.25
C ALA A 660 5.14 -31.66 -9.82
N ASP A 661 5.34 -31.91 -8.54
CA ASP A 661 6.64 -32.19 -7.96
C ASP A 661 6.54 -33.13 -6.76
N GLN A 662 7.62 -33.87 -6.54
CA GLN A 662 7.82 -34.73 -5.38
C GLN A 662 9.25 -34.61 -4.86
N LEU A 663 9.42 -34.76 -3.55
CA LEU A 663 10.74 -34.79 -2.92
C LEU A 663 11.55 -35.97 -3.44
N ALA A 664 12.78 -35.71 -3.89
CA ALA A 664 13.69 -36.79 -4.24
C ALA A 664 14.16 -37.51 -2.97
N THR A 665 14.41 -38.82 -3.09
CA THR A 665 14.99 -39.61 -2.01
C THR A 665 16.30 -38.97 -1.54
N MET A 666 16.42 -38.75 -0.23
CA MET A 666 17.62 -38.14 0.35
C MET A 666 18.85 -39.00 0.04
N ARG A 667 19.90 -38.35 -0.47
CA ARG A 667 21.20 -38.99 -0.75
C ARG A 667 22.33 -38.04 -0.43
N ASN A 668 23.49 -38.59 -0.10
CA ASN A 668 24.70 -37.80 0.03
C ASN A 668 25.15 -37.28 -1.34
N PHE A 669 25.56 -36.01 -1.39
CA PHE A 669 26.16 -35.45 -2.59
C PHE A 669 27.61 -35.89 -2.69
N THR A 670 28.01 -36.42 -3.85
CA THR A 670 29.42 -36.62 -4.16
C THR A 670 30.09 -35.28 -4.38
N THR A 671 31.41 -35.20 -4.22
CA THR A 671 32.16 -33.95 -4.44
C THR A 671 31.91 -33.34 -5.81
N SER A 672 31.77 -34.17 -6.85
CA SER A 672 31.42 -33.72 -8.20
C SER A 672 30.05 -33.04 -8.22
N VAL A 673 29.01 -33.70 -7.69
CA VAL A 673 27.65 -33.16 -7.65
C VAL A 673 27.60 -31.86 -6.82
N THR A 674 28.30 -31.81 -5.70
CA THR A 674 28.42 -30.59 -4.87
C THR A 674 28.99 -29.43 -5.67
N ASN A 675 30.08 -29.63 -6.41
CA ASN A 675 30.71 -28.58 -7.20
C ASN A 675 29.81 -28.12 -8.35
N ASP A 676 29.17 -29.05 -9.05
CA ASP A 676 28.24 -28.74 -10.14
C ASP A 676 27.06 -27.91 -9.64
N TYR A 677 26.48 -28.28 -8.49
CA TYR A 677 25.34 -27.55 -7.89
C TYR A 677 25.73 -26.16 -7.41
N ILE A 678 26.94 -26.00 -6.85
CA ILE A 678 27.46 -24.67 -6.47
C ILE A 678 27.63 -23.79 -7.71
N GLN A 679 28.19 -24.33 -8.79
CA GLN A 679 28.37 -23.58 -10.04
C GLN A 679 27.03 -23.12 -10.60
N ILE A 680 26.02 -24.00 -10.67
CA ILE A 680 24.67 -23.65 -11.11
C ILE A 680 24.06 -22.56 -10.22
N ALA A 681 24.16 -22.72 -8.89
CA ALA A 681 23.64 -21.73 -7.95
C ALA A 681 24.32 -20.36 -8.15
N HIS A 682 25.63 -20.32 -8.42
CA HIS A 682 26.36 -19.06 -8.67
C HIS A 682 25.96 -18.38 -9.98
N THR A 683 25.67 -19.16 -11.02
CA THR A 683 25.20 -18.64 -12.31
C THR A 683 23.80 -18.03 -12.19
N VAL A 684 22.91 -18.65 -11.42
CA VAL A 684 21.51 -18.21 -11.31
C VAL A 684 21.31 -17.14 -10.23
N THR A 685 22.15 -17.12 -9.19
CA THR A 685 21.97 -16.21 -8.06
C THR A 685 22.82 -14.94 -8.15
N GLU A 686 22.15 -13.82 -7.92
CA GLU A 686 22.78 -12.52 -7.67
C GLU A 686 23.05 -12.30 -6.17
N GLY A 687 24.15 -11.61 -5.87
CA GLY A 687 24.54 -11.18 -4.53
C GLY A 687 25.48 -12.17 -3.82
N LYS A 688 26.56 -11.64 -3.23
CA LYS A 688 27.60 -12.40 -2.53
C LYS A 688 27.02 -13.29 -1.43
N SER A 689 26.22 -12.73 -0.52
CA SER A 689 25.65 -13.49 0.60
C SER A 689 24.67 -14.58 0.17
N THR A 690 23.90 -14.38 -0.91
CA THR A 690 23.01 -15.42 -1.47
C THR A 690 23.83 -16.62 -1.96
N ARG A 691 24.91 -16.34 -2.70
CA ARG A 691 25.83 -17.39 -3.21
C ARG A 691 26.51 -18.15 -2.09
N GLU A 692 26.96 -17.44 -1.07
CA GLU A 692 27.59 -18.04 0.12
C GLU A 692 26.60 -18.93 0.88
N ILE A 693 25.34 -18.48 1.05
CA ILE A 693 24.30 -19.27 1.72
C ILE A 693 24.03 -20.58 0.97
N PHE A 694 23.83 -20.51 -0.36
CA PHE A 694 23.64 -21.73 -1.15
C PHE A 694 24.88 -22.61 -1.14
N THR A 695 26.08 -22.03 -1.23
CA THR A 695 27.34 -22.79 -1.15
C THR A 695 27.44 -23.56 0.15
N TYR A 696 27.14 -22.91 1.27
CA TYR A 696 27.12 -23.54 2.59
C TYR A 696 26.09 -24.67 2.64
N ALA A 697 24.85 -24.40 2.24
CA ALA A 697 23.76 -25.37 2.27
C ALA A 697 24.05 -26.60 1.38
N ILE A 698 24.59 -26.40 0.18
CA ILE A 698 24.95 -27.46 -0.78
C ILE A 698 26.11 -28.31 -0.26
N LYS A 699 27.13 -27.71 0.34
CA LYS A 699 28.25 -28.44 0.97
C LYS A 699 27.80 -29.32 2.14
N ARG A 700 26.83 -28.83 2.92
CA ARG A 700 26.25 -29.58 4.04
C ARG A 700 25.38 -30.74 3.57
N GLY A 701 24.72 -30.57 2.41
CA GLY A 701 23.92 -31.60 1.76
C GLY A 701 22.51 -31.74 2.35
N PRO A 702 21.67 -32.62 1.75
CA PRO A 702 20.24 -32.68 2.05
C PRO A 702 19.91 -33.43 3.34
N MET A 703 20.88 -34.14 3.93
CA MET A 703 20.71 -34.91 5.15
C MET A 703 21.07 -34.13 6.43
N GLN A 704 21.57 -32.90 6.30
CA GLN A 704 22.11 -32.14 7.41
C GLN A 704 21.45 -30.76 7.53
N PRO A 705 20.28 -30.67 8.18
CA PRO A 705 19.68 -29.37 8.49
C PRO A 705 20.61 -28.47 9.31
N PHE A 706 20.43 -27.15 9.18
CA PHE A 706 21.20 -26.14 9.90
C PHE A 706 20.33 -25.02 10.44
N THR A 707 20.81 -24.36 11.50
CA THR A 707 20.20 -23.16 12.07
C THR A 707 20.79 -21.91 11.43
N MET A 708 20.11 -20.79 11.61
CA MET A 708 20.64 -19.49 11.19
C MET A 708 21.98 -19.15 11.87
N ASP A 709 22.15 -19.50 13.15
CA ASP A 709 23.36 -19.16 13.88
C ASP A 709 24.57 -19.96 13.36
N LEU A 710 24.38 -21.24 13.00
CA LEU A 710 25.44 -22.07 12.40
C LEU A 710 25.97 -21.51 11.08
N ILE A 711 25.10 -20.98 10.23
CA ILE A 711 25.52 -20.40 8.95
C ILE A 711 26.13 -19.01 9.13
N MET A 712 25.66 -18.22 10.11
CA MET A 712 26.27 -16.93 10.43
C MET A 712 27.70 -17.10 10.97
N ASP A 713 27.90 -18.08 11.86
CA ASP A 713 29.23 -18.40 12.38
C ASP A 713 30.16 -18.89 11.26
N ALA A 714 29.67 -19.74 10.34
CA ALA A 714 30.45 -20.25 9.21
C ALA A 714 30.79 -19.18 8.15
N MET A 715 29.99 -18.12 8.06
CA MET A 715 30.21 -17.01 7.13
C MET A 715 30.89 -15.80 7.79
N GLU A 716 31.30 -15.92 9.06
CA GLU A 716 31.92 -14.85 9.85
C GLU A 716 31.11 -13.55 9.83
N VAL A 717 29.78 -13.66 9.74
CA VAL A 717 28.89 -12.49 9.67
C VAL A 717 28.85 -11.85 11.05
N GLY A 718 29.21 -10.57 11.12
CA GLY A 718 29.25 -9.83 12.38
C GLY A 718 27.95 -9.98 13.20
N ARG A 719 28.08 -10.18 14.52
CA ARG A 719 26.94 -10.44 15.43
C ARG A 719 26.09 -9.21 15.75
N ASN A 720 26.37 -8.06 15.11
CA ASN A 720 25.56 -6.86 15.25
C ASN A 720 24.11 -7.15 14.79
N ARG A 721 23.14 -6.61 15.52
CA ARG A 721 21.69 -6.69 15.26
C ARG A 721 21.34 -6.34 13.82
N GLU A 722 22.01 -5.34 13.22
CA GLU A 722 21.77 -4.94 11.84
C GLU A 722 22.21 -6.01 10.83
N HIS A 723 23.42 -6.55 10.96
CA HIS A 723 23.90 -7.66 10.14
C HIS A 723 23.01 -8.89 10.27
N ARG A 724 22.61 -9.26 11.51
CA ARG A 724 21.69 -10.38 11.76
C ARG A 724 20.34 -10.17 11.05
N ARG A 725 19.80 -8.94 11.08
CA ARG A 725 18.54 -8.60 10.40
C ARG A 725 18.66 -8.69 8.89
N THR A 726 19.75 -8.17 8.32
CA THR A 726 20.01 -8.24 6.88
C THR A 726 20.21 -9.69 6.44
N PHE A 727 20.97 -10.46 7.19
CA PHE A 727 21.22 -11.87 6.94
C PHE A 727 19.94 -12.71 6.99
N ARG A 728 19.06 -12.49 7.99
CA ARG A 728 17.71 -13.10 8.04
C ARG A 728 16.93 -12.89 6.76
N LYS A 729 16.91 -11.65 6.25
CA LYS A 729 16.23 -11.33 4.99
C LYS A 729 16.84 -12.11 3.82
N THR A 730 18.16 -12.25 3.77
CA THR A 730 18.84 -13.03 2.73
C THR A 730 18.51 -14.53 2.80
N VAL A 731 18.42 -15.12 4.00
CA VAL A 731 18.00 -16.52 4.16
C VAL A 731 16.56 -16.72 3.69
N VAL A 732 15.63 -15.85 4.12
CA VAL A 732 14.24 -15.88 3.61
C VAL A 732 14.22 -15.71 2.09
N TYR A 733 15.02 -14.78 1.56
CA TYR A 733 15.13 -14.59 0.12
C TYR A 733 15.57 -15.86 -0.62
N CYS A 734 16.53 -16.61 -0.07
CA CYS A 734 16.95 -17.91 -0.63
C CYS A 734 15.82 -18.95 -0.60
N MET A 735 14.93 -18.90 0.40
CA MET A 735 13.74 -19.76 0.47
C MET A 735 12.60 -19.33 -0.46
N VAL A 736 12.41 -18.03 -0.69
CA VAL A 736 11.33 -17.52 -1.54
C VAL A 736 11.72 -17.50 -3.02
N ARG A 737 13.01 -17.58 -3.33
CA ARG A 737 13.49 -17.64 -4.70
C ARG A 737 13.09 -18.94 -5.44
N PRO A 738 13.01 -18.87 -6.78
CA PRO A 738 12.78 -20.03 -7.63
C PRO A 738 13.82 -21.11 -7.41
N LEU A 739 13.44 -22.35 -7.72
CA LEU A 739 14.32 -23.50 -7.63
C LEU A 739 15.28 -23.55 -8.82
N PHE A 740 16.46 -24.14 -8.62
CA PHE A 740 17.43 -24.35 -9.69
C PHE A 740 17.14 -25.66 -10.41
N VAL A 741 17.13 -25.66 -11.75
CA VAL A 741 17.21 -26.92 -12.51
C VAL A 741 18.64 -27.43 -12.42
N VAL A 742 18.82 -28.66 -11.94
CA VAL A 742 20.12 -29.30 -11.77
C VAL A 742 20.18 -30.61 -12.53
N GLY A 743 21.35 -30.92 -13.11
CA GLY A 743 21.56 -32.17 -13.85
C GLY A 743 20.88 -32.26 -15.22
N GLY A 744 20.29 -31.15 -15.71
CA GLY A 744 19.62 -31.11 -17.02
C GLY A 744 18.26 -31.82 -17.04
N ASP A 745 17.83 -32.19 -18.24
CA ASP A 745 16.60 -32.97 -18.43
C ASP A 745 16.87 -34.44 -18.08
N LEU A 746 15.97 -35.00 -17.29
CA LEU A 746 16.01 -36.41 -16.94
C LEU A 746 15.35 -37.22 -18.07
N ASP A 747 16.00 -38.32 -18.42
CA ASP A 747 15.47 -39.25 -19.40
C ASP A 747 14.18 -39.90 -18.89
N ARG A 748 13.10 -39.82 -19.68
CA ARG A 748 11.78 -40.30 -19.24
C ARG A 748 11.73 -41.82 -19.14
N GLU A 749 12.51 -42.55 -19.93
CA GLU A 749 12.53 -44.02 -19.90
C GLU A 749 13.27 -44.51 -18.65
N GLN A 750 14.41 -43.88 -18.33
CA GLN A 750 15.18 -44.18 -17.12
C GLN A 750 14.40 -43.84 -15.83
N TYR A 751 13.58 -42.78 -15.86
CA TYR A 751 12.80 -42.30 -14.72
C TYR A 751 11.29 -42.53 -14.90
N ALA A 752 10.90 -43.59 -15.59
CA ALA A 752 9.49 -43.87 -15.95
C ALA A 752 8.56 -43.87 -14.73
N GLN A 753 8.95 -44.54 -13.63
CA GLN A 753 8.16 -44.58 -12.40
C GLN A 753 7.90 -43.17 -11.82
N VAL A 754 8.95 -42.35 -11.72
CA VAL A 754 8.84 -40.98 -11.21
C VAL A 754 7.98 -40.12 -12.14
N TYR A 755 8.11 -40.32 -13.45
CA TYR A 755 7.28 -39.63 -14.44
C TYR A 755 5.79 -39.99 -14.26
N GLU A 756 5.46 -41.28 -14.13
CA GLU A 756 4.09 -41.76 -13.94
C GLU A 756 3.47 -41.22 -12.64
N GLU A 757 4.22 -41.25 -11.53
CA GLU A 757 3.81 -40.67 -10.24
C GLU A 757 3.52 -39.17 -10.37
N LEU A 758 4.40 -38.41 -11.04
CA LEU A 758 4.21 -36.97 -11.25
C LEU A 758 3.04 -36.64 -12.20
N VAL A 759 2.78 -37.47 -13.21
CA VAL A 759 1.61 -37.31 -14.08
C VAL A 759 0.32 -37.53 -13.28
N ALA A 760 0.26 -38.58 -12.46
CA ALA A 760 -0.88 -38.82 -11.58
C ALA A 760 -1.09 -37.65 -10.59
N GLU A 761 -0.01 -37.14 -10.01
CA GLU A 761 -0.04 -36.00 -9.10
C GLU A 761 -0.50 -34.70 -9.81
N ALA A 762 -0.06 -34.47 -11.06
CA ALA A 762 -0.49 -33.30 -11.84
C ALA A 762 -2.00 -33.33 -12.13
N VAL A 763 -2.55 -34.51 -12.42
CA VAL A 763 -4.00 -34.71 -12.56
C VAL A 763 -4.71 -34.50 -11.22
N ALA A 764 -4.17 -35.06 -10.13
CA ALA A 764 -4.76 -34.93 -8.79
C ALA A 764 -4.79 -33.47 -8.29
N ARG A 765 -3.76 -32.68 -8.60
CA ARG A 765 -3.70 -31.24 -8.30
C ARG A 765 -4.57 -30.39 -9.25
N GLY A 766 -5.13 -30.97 -10.30
CA GLY A 766 -5.89 -30.26 -11.33
C GLY A 766 -5.04 -29.30 -12.16
N THR A 767 -3.71 -29.48 -12.20
CA THR A 767 -2.83 -28.69 -13.08
C THR A 767 -2.95 -29.12 -14.53
N VAL A 768 -3.38 -30.36 -14.76
CA VAL A 768 -3.78 -30.91 -16.06
C VAL A 768 -5.09 -31.71 -15.91
N ALA A 769 -5.87 -31.82 -16.98
CA ALA A 769 -7.18 -32.46 -16.93
C ALA A 769 -7.11 -34.00 -16.88
N TYR A 770 -6.12 -34.57 -17.55
CA TYR A 770 -5.89 -36.02 -17.65
C TYR A 770 -4.43 -36.28 -18.08
N GLY A 771 -3.90 -37.48 -17.85
CA GLY A 771 -2.48 -37.76 -18.12
C GLY A 771 -2.04 -37.51 -19.57
N SER A 772 -2.90 -37.74 -20.55
CA SER A 772 -2.62 -37.43 -21.96
C SER A 772 -2.67 -35.93 -22.32
N SER A 773 -3.08 -35.05 -21.39
CA SER A 773 -3.06 -33.59 -21.55
C SER A 773 -1.78 -32.92 -21.05
N ILE A 774 -0.80 -33.70 -20.57
CA ILE A 774 0.53 -33.17 -20.26
C ILE A 774 1.12 -32.57 -21.56
N PRO A 775 1.53 -31.28 -21.55
CA PRO A 775 2.12 -30.64 -22.72
C PRO A 775 3.33 -31.41 -23.26
N LYS A 776 3.51 -31.42 -24.58
CA LYS A 776 4.60 -32.18 -25.22
C LYS A 776 5.97 -31.62 -24.83
N GLU A 777 6.01 -30.32 -24.61
CA GLU A 777 7.13 -29.53 -24.13
C GLU A 777 7.46 -29.73 -22.64
N ALA A 778 6.61 -30.44 -21.87
CA ALA A 778 6.87 -30.68 -20.47
C ALA A 778 8.17 -31.48 -20.27
N ARG A 779 9.06 -31.00 -19.43
CA ARG A 779 10.36 -31.62 -19.15
C ARG A 779 10.36 -32.24 -17.77
N LEU A 780 10.86 -33.47 -17.66
CA LEU A 780 11.15 -34.08 -16.37
C LEU A 780 12.52 -33.58 -15.92
N VAL A 781 12.58 -32.89 -14.78
CA VAL A 781 13.81 -32.27 -14.28
C VAL A 781 14.03 -32.55 -12.81
N ARG A 782 15.26 -32.34 -12.35
CA ARG A 782 15.56 -32.25 -10.92
C ARG A 782 15.69 -30.79 -10.52
N LEU A 783 14.98 -30.40 -9.46
CA LEU A 783 15.02 -29.07 -8.87
C LEU A 783 15.82 -29.09 -7.57
N LEU A 784 16.56 -28.02 -7.30
CA LEU A 784 17.32 -27.82 -6.06
C LEU A 784 16.92 -26.49 -5.41
N GLY A 785 16.66 -26.50 -4.11
CA GLY A 785 16.35 -25.27 -3.39
C GLY A 785 16.60 -25.35 -1.89
N LEU A 786 16.72 -24.17 -1.27
CA LEU A 786 16.75 -24.05 0.18
C LEU A 786 15.32 -24.09 0.72
N GLU A 787 15.07 -24.97 1.68
CA GLU A 787 13.77 -25.18 2.32
C GLU A 787 13.89 -25.13 3.84
N MET A 788 12.75 -24.89 4.51
CA MET A 788 12.63 -25.00 5.96
C MET A 788 12.01 -26.35 6.28
N CYS A 789 12.59 -27.06 7.26
CA CYS A 789 12.13 -28.38 7.66
C CYS A 789 10.71 -28.29 8.25
N GLY A 790 9.82 -29.19 7.83
CA GLY A 790 8.40 -29.17 8.22
C GLY A 790 7.59 -28.09 7.49
N PHE A 791 8.14 -27.54 6.41
CA PHE A 791 7.55 -26.47 5.61
C PHE A 791 7.71 -26.72 4.10
N GLU A 792 7.76 -27.99 3.72
CA GLU A 792 8.03 -28.45 2.37
C GLU A 792 6.88 -28.14 1.39
N TYR A 793 5.65 -28.07 1.88
CA TYR A 793 4.44 -27.75 1.10
C TYR A 793 3.63 -26.67 1.82
N PRO A 794 4.08 -25.42 1.78
CA PRO A 794 3.52 -24.36 2.60
C PRO A 794 2.17 -23.89 2.09
N HIS A 795 1.29 -23.55 3.02
CA HIS A 795 0.02 -22.87 2.81
C HIS A 795 0.07 -21.45 3.38
N ALA A 796 -0.82 -20.57 2.92
CA ALA A 796 -0.81 -19.16 3.31
C ALA A 796 -1.07 -18.95 4.81
N GLU A 797 -1.79 -19.89 5.42
CA GLU A 797 -2.24 -19.95 6.80
C GLU A 797 -1.26 -20.65 7.75
N ASP A 798 -0.23 -21.31 7.21
CA ASP A 798 0.70 -22.08 8.03
C ASP A 798 1.48 -21.19 8.99
N ALA A 799 1.52 -21.58 10.27
CA ALA A 799 2.27 -20.88 11.28
C ALA A 799 3.78 -21.14 11.09
N LEU A 800 4.57 -20.07 11.19
CA LEU A 800 6.03 -20.20 11.15
C LEU A 800 6.56 -20.45 12.55
N PRO A 801 7.50 -21.40 12.72
CA PRO A 801 8.24 -21.54 13.97
C PRO A 801 8.97 -20.24 14.35
N ALA A 802 9.29 -20.10 15.64
CA ALA A 802 10.19 -19.06 16.12
C ALA A 802 11.55 -19.18 15.42
N TRP A 803 12.27 -18.08 15.26
CA TRP A 803 13.45 -18.02 14.38
C TRP A 803 14.58 -18.96 14.83
N GLU A 804 14.71 -19.14 16.13
CA GLU A 804 15.62 -20.04 16.85
C GLU A 804 15.32 -21.52 16.59
N ASP A 805 14.06 -21.87 16.32
CA ASP A 805 13.61 -23.23 16.07
C ASP A 805 13.65 -23.60 14.58
N ARG A 806 13.78 -22.60 13.70
CA ARG A 806 13.86 -22.85 12.26
C ARG A 806 15.10 -23.66 11.93
N ARG A 807 14.89 -24.71 11.15
CA ARG A 807 15.95 -25.53 10.56
C ARG A 807 15.82 -25.45 9.06
N PHE A 808 16.91 -25.13 8.39
CA PHE A 808 16.99 -25.00 6.94
C PHE A 808 17.78 -26.16 6.35
N VAL A 809 17.42 -26.59 5.14
CA VAL A 809 18.07 -27.71 4.46
C VAL A 809 18.00 -27.50 2.95
N ILE A 810 19.02 -27.93 2.22
CA ILE A 810 18.96 -27.97 0.75
C ILE A 810 18.22 -29.25 0.34
N ARG A 811 17.25 -29.20 -0.57
CA ARG A 811 16.49 -30.39 -1.01
C ARG A 811 16.47 -30.50 -2.52
N GLU A 812 16.50 -31.76 -2.99
CA GLU A 812 16.25 -32.13 -4.37
C GLU A 812 14.76 -32.49 -4.53
N ARG A 813 14.15 -32.09 -5.65
CA ARG A 813 12.79 -32.49 -6.06
C ARG A 813 12.81 -33.01 -7.49
N TYR A 814 12.00 -34.00 -7.79
CA TYR A 814 11.63 -34.33 -9.17
C TYR A 814 10.42 -33.50 -9.56
N ALA A 815 10.42 -32.92 -10.76
CA ALA A 815 9.34 -32.06 -11.20
C ALA A 815 9.06 -32.18 -12.70
N LEU A 816 7.79 -32.02 -13.07
CA LEU A 816 7.35 -31.78 -14.45
C LEU A 816 7.23 -30.28 -14.68
N VAL A 817 8.07 -29.74 -15.56
CA VAL A 817 8.17 -28.30 -15.83
C VAL A 817 7.77 -28.00 -17.27
N VAL A 818 6.91 -27.00 -17.46
CA VAL A 818 6.51 -26.48 -18.79
C VAL A 818 7.09 -25.09 -18.99
#